data_AF-A0AAU9RWL7-F1
#
_entry.id   AF-A0AAU9RWL7-F1
#
_cell.length_a   1.000
_cell.length_b   1.000
_cell.length_c   1.000
_cell.angle_alpha   90.00
_cell.angle_beta   90.00
_cell.angle_gamma   90.00
#
_symmetry.space_group_name_H-M   'P 1'
#
loop_
_entity.id
_entity.type
_entity.pdbx_description
1 polymer ?
#
loop_
_entity_poly.entity_id
_entity_poly.type
_entity_poly.pdbx_seq_one_letter_code
_entity_poly.pdbx_strand_id
1 'polypeptide(L)'
;MKYQIHFVPKAGMAASQDLVTPLSKPKQMELSLTEKGARSFFTRFLRQFISTGSITILEEGETVFTFEGNDSICRLKTVLEIHSPQFYWKVMTQADLGLADAYINGDFSFVDKETGLLNLITILIANRELNSEKSNLAKKRGLWIPMFLRAGLASANYFLKLVFKQNTLTQARRNISRHYDLSNELFALFLDDTMSYSAAVFKSDDEDLKTAQMRKVHLLIDKARIEKNHEVLEIGFGWGTLAMEVVRRTGCKYTGITLSSEQLKYAEAKVKEAGLEDRITFKICDYRQLSGAKKYDRIITCEMMEHVGHEFMETFFSHCDAALADDGVIVHQFITIPEQRYNEYRLNSDFVKEYIFPGGCLPSLARVVSAMASSSNIENVENIGNQYYQTLRCWRKNFLGNKRQIMDLGFDDKFIRTWEYYFDYSAAGLKTLTLGDYQIGMAAAQGLLGKDKDMVTPPSKPKRMEPSLTEKGARILEEGETVLTFEGNDSRCRLKSVLEIHSPQFYWKVMTQADLGLADAYTNGDFSFVDKETGLLNLIMILIANREMNSQKSNLAKKRGWWTPMFLSAGLASTKYFMKHAFRQNTLTQTRRNISRHYDLSNELFALFLDDTMSYSSAVFKSDDEDLMTAQMRKISLLIDKARVEKKHEVLEIGCGWGTLAIEVVRRTGCKYTGITLSIEQLKYAQAKVKEAGLEDNIKFELCDYRQLSDAHKYDRIISCEMIEHVGHEFMETFFSHCEAALAEDGIFVLQFISIPEERYNEYRLNSDFIKEYIFPGGCLPSLARVTSAMASSSNIENVENIGIHYYQTLRCWRKNFLENKMQIMALGFDDQFIRTWEYYFDYCAGGFKTLTLGDYQIVFSRPGNTAAFGNPFQSFPSALTKQEYR
;
A
#
# COMPACT_ATOMS: atom_id res chain seq x y z
N MET A 1 -2.52 -76.15 -11.78
CA MET A 1 -2.77 -75.75 -13.19
C MET A 1 -1.51 -75.05 -13.71
N LYS A 2 -0.59 -75.82 -14.32
CA LYS A 2 -0.13 -75.70 -15.73
C LYS A 2 0.50 -74.33 -16.04
N TYR A 3 1.80 -74.11 -15.85
CA TYR A 3 2.96 -74.45 -16.72
C TYR A 3 2.83 -73.96 -18.17
N GLN A 4 3.74 -73.08 -18.63
CA GLN A 4 4.81 -73.49 -19.56
C GLN A 4 5.85 -72.39 -19.83
N ILE A 5 7.09 -72.73 -19.50
CA ILE A 5 8.35 -72.20 -20.03
C ILE A 5 8.72 -73.11 -21.21
N HIS A 6 9.23 -72.54 -22.32
CA HIS A 6 9.89 -73.30 -23.38
C HIS A 6 11.40 -72.97 -23.43
N PHE A 7 12.23 -74.00 -23.22
CA PHE A 7 13.64 -74.08 -23.62
C PHE A 7 13.73 -74.56 -25.08
N VAL A 8 14.82 -74.36 -25.85
CA VAL A 8 16.08 -75.16 -25.97
C VAL A 8 16.81 -74.65 -27.27
N PRO A 9 18.13 -74.84 -27.60
CA PRO A 9 19.42 -74.93 -26.88
C PRO A 9 20.59 -74.04 -27.43
N LYS A 10 21.74 -74.12 -26.72
CA LYS A 10 23.11 -73.62 -26.99
C LYS A 10 23.76 -74.06 -28.32
N ALA A 11 24.62 -73.20 -28.88
CA ALA A 11 25.89 -73.57 -29.50
C ALA A 11 26.90 -72.38 -29.52
N GLY A 12 28.16 -72.63 -29.17
CA GLY A 12 29.30 -71.79 -29.57
C GLY A 12 30.06 -71.05 -28.44
N MET A 13 31.03 -71.72 -27.82
CA MET A 13 32.22 -71.07 -27.26
C MET A 13 33.18 -70.75 -28.42
N ALA A 14 33.56 -69.49 -28.59
CA ALA A 14 34.82 -69.09 -29.20
C ALA A 14 35.19 -67.68 -28.70
N ALA A 15 36.44 -67.55 -28.27
CA ALA A 15 36.98 -66.38 -27.59
C ALA A 15 37.17 -65.17 -28.52
N SER A 16 36.92 -63.97 -28.00
CA SER A 16 37.70 -62.78 -28.33
C SER A 16 37.76 -61.87 -27.12
N GLN A 17 38.99 -61.48 -26.76
CA GLN A 17 39.33 -60.59 -25.67
C GLN A 17 38.57 -59.26 -25.81
N ASP A 18 37.59 -59.01 -24.93
CA ASP A 18 37.10 -57.66 -24.72
C ASP A 18 38.13 -56.90 -23.90
N LEU A 19 38.69 -55.87 -24.55
CA LEU A 19 39.49 -54.84 -23.93
C LEU A 19 38.76 -54.30 -22.71
N VAL A 20 39.32 -54.53 -21.53
CA VAL A 20 39.12 -53.66 -20.38
C VAL A 20 39.65 -52.29 -20.79
N THR A 21 38.77 -51.40 -21.24
CA THR A 21 39.06 -49.97 -21.25
C THR A 21 39.37 -49.59 -19.80
N PRO A 22 40.56 -49.05 -19.49
CA PRO A 22 40.81 -48.56 -18.15
C PRO A 22 39.78 -47.45 -17.90
N LEU A 23 39.09 -47.52 -16.75
CA LEU A 23 38.36 -46.37 -16.22
C LEU A 23 39.32 -45.18 -16.31
N SER A 24 39.06 -44.26 -17.23
CA SER A 24 39.79 -43.00 -17.30
C SER A 24 39.63 -42.34 -15.95
N LYS A 25 40.74 -42.12 -15.23
CA LYS A 25 40.74 -41.27 -14.04
C LYS A 25 39.97 -39.98 -14.40
N PRO A 26 39.06 -39.48 -13.53
CA PRO A 26 38.38 -38.23 -13.80
C PRO A 26 39.45 -37.17 -14.12
N LYS A 27 39.28 -36.48 -15.26
CA LYS A 27 40.20 -35.39 -15.64
C LYS A 27 40.12 -34.35 -14.54
N GLN A 28 41.25 -34.09 -13.90
CA GLN A 28 41.36 -33.03 -12.92
C GLN A 28 41.22 -31.69 -13.65
N MET A 29 40.35 -30.80 -13.17
CA MET A 29 40.14 -29.49 -13.80
C MET A 29 41.47 -28.71 -13.92
N GLU A 30 41.99 -28.56 -15.14
CA GLU A 30 43.23 -27.83 -15.41
C GLU A 30 42.98 -26.31 -15.40
N LEU A 31 43.49 -25.63 -14.37
CA LEU A 31 43.35 -24.18 -14.19
C LEU A 31 44.56 -23.42 -14.72
N SER A 32 44.32 -22.37 -15.52
CA SER A 32 45.34 -21.34 -15.84
C SER A 32 45.77 -20.56 -14.60
N LEU A 33 46.88 -19.80 -14.69
CA LEU A 33 47.35 -18.96 -13.58
C LEU A 33 46.30 -17.93 -13.13
N THR A 34 45.59 -17.34 -14.09
CA THR A 34 44.51 -16.38 -13.84
C THR A 34 43.31 -17.04 -13.15
N GLU A 35 42.93 -18.24 -13.58
CA GLU A 35 41.81 -18.99 -12.98
C GLU A 35 42.16 -19.53 -11.58
N LYS A 36 43.42 -19.93 -11.33
CA LYS A 36 43.92 -20.26 -9.99
C LYS A 36 43.81 -19.05 -9.05
N GLY A 37 44.17 -17.87 -9.54
CA GLY A 37 44.01 -16.60 -8.81
C GLY A 37 42.54 -16.30 -8.51
N ALA A 38 41.66 -16.41 -9.52
CA ALA A 38 40.23 -16.17 -9.38
C ALA A 38 39.58 -17.14 -8.40
N ARG A 39 39.88 -18.44 -8.47
CA ARG A 39 39.41 -19.46 -7.51
C ARG A 39 39.86 -19.14 -6.09
N SER A 40 41.14 -18.80 -5.89
CA SER A 40 41.65 -18.46 -4.57
C SER A 40 40.97 -17.22 -3.99
N PHE A 41 40.69 -16.21 -4.83
CA PHE A 41 39.98 -15.02 -4.42
C PHE A 41 38.52 -15.33 -4.03
N PHE A 42 37.79 -16.05 -4.89
CA PHE A 42 36.40 -16.41 -4.70
C PHE A 42 36.17 -17.27 -3.45
N THR A 43 36.98 -18.32 -3.26
CA THR A 43 36.90 -19.18 -2.07
C THR A 43 37.23 -18.41 -0.78
N ARG A 44 38.19 -17.48 -0.81
CA ARG A 44 38.47 -16.60 0.34
C ARG A 44 37.31 -15.66 0.64
N PHE A 45 36.67 -15.12 -0.39
CA PHE A 45 35.47 -14.30 -0.24
C PHE A 45 34.33 -15.08 0.41
N LEU A 46 34.00 -16.27 -0.08
CA LEU A 46 32.92 -17.08 0.51
C LEU A 46 33.18 -17.42 1.98
N ARG A 47 34.44 -17.69 2.38
CA ARG A 47 34.80 -17.90 3.80
C ARG A 47 34.52 -16.68 4.69
N GLN A 48 34.58 -15.47 4.14
CA GLN A 48 34.34 -14.24 4.87
C GLN A 48 32.88 -13.81 4.80
N PHE A 49 32.20 -14.12 3.70
CA PHE A 49 30.85 -13.66 3.41
C PHE A 49 29.77 -14.55 4.01
N ILE A 50 29.95 -15.88 3.95
CA ILE A 50 28.96 -16.85 4.42
C ILE A 50 29.02 -16.95 5.95
N SER A 51 28.13 -16.18 6.58
CA SER A 51 27.84 -16.18 8.01
C SER A 51 26.65 -17.07 8.39
N THR A 52 25.74 -17.35 7.44
CA THR A 52 24.59 -18.25 7.61
C THR A 52 24.35 -19.11 6.36
N GLY A 53 23.73 -20.29 6.53
CA GLY A 53 23.55 -21.28 5.45
C GLY A 53 24.84 -22.03 5.09
N SER A 54 24.76 -22.90 4.07
CA SER A 54 25.91 -23.69 3.60
C SER A 54 25.98 -23.77 2.08
N ILE A 55 27.17 -23.48 1.53
CA ILE A 55 27.50 -23.66 0.12
C ILE A 55 28.63 -24.67 0.03
N THR A 56 28.42 -25.75 -0.72
CA THR A 56 29.46 -26.71 -1.07
C THR A 56 29.74 -26.63 -2.57
N ILE A 57 31.01 -26.65 -2.95
CA ILE A 57 31.48 -26.62 -4.33
C ILE A 57 32.22 -27.92 -4.62
N LEU A 58 31.80 -28.62 -5.67
CA LEU A 58 32.42 -29.82 -6.21
C LEU A 58 33.09 -29.46 -7.54
N GLU A 59 34.39 -29.69 -7.64
CA GLU A 59 35.13 -29.56 -8.91
C GLU A 59 35.37 -30.95 -9.53
N GLU A 60 35.45 -31.04 -10.87
CA GLU A 60 35.87 -32.28 -11.55
C GLU A 60 37.24 -32.75 -11.04
N GLY A 61 37.25 -33.86 -10.30
CA GLY A 61 38.44 -34.42 -9.64
C GLY A 61 38.41 -34.48 -8.09
N GLU A 62 37.22 -34.52 -7.47
CA GLU A 62 36.98 -34.72 -6.02
C GLU A 62 37.41 -33.58 -5.09
N THR A 63 37.73 -32.39 -5.61
CA THR A 63 38.01 -31.24 -4.73
C THR A 63 36.71 -30.66 -4.21
N VAL A 64 36.53 -30.70 -2.89
CA VAL A 64 35.34 -30.20 -2.19
C VAL A 64 35.69 -28.98 -1.35
N PHE A 65 35.01 -27.86 -1.60
CA PHE A 65 35.05 -26.68 -0.74
C PHE A 65 33.70 -26.48 -0.06
N THR A 66 33.67 -26.50 1.27
CA THR A 66 32.46 -26.19 2.04
C THR A 66 32.64 -24.87 2.80
N PHE A 67 31.65 -24.01 2.66
CA PHE A 67 31.52 -22.74 3.37
C PHE A 67 30.21 -22.80 4.15
N GLU A 68 30.31 -22.90 5.47
CA GLU A 68 29.16 -23.00 6.36
C GLU A 68 29.23 -21.87 7.38
N GLY A 69 28.11 -21.18 7.53
CA GLY A 69 27.93 -20.12 8.49
C GLY A 69 27.63 -20.66 9.88
N ASN A 70 28.05 -19.93 10.91
CA ASN A 70 27.77 -20.28 12.32
C ASN A 70 26.41 -19.74 12.81
N ASP A 71 25.78 -18.87 12.03
CA ASP A 71 24.53 -18.20 12.37
C ASP A 71 23.30 -19.02 11.92
N SER A 72 22.26 -19.07 12.75
CA SER A 72 21.11 -19.98 12.59
C SER A 72 19.95 -19.43 11.75
N ILE A 73 20.07 -18.18 11.28
CA ILE A 73 19.02 -17.45 10.54
C ILE A 73 18.62 -18.15 9.24
N CYS A 74 19.58 -18.67 8.48
CA CYS A 74 19.36 -19.46 7.27
C CYS A 74 19.93 -20.87 7.44
N ARG A 75 19.07 -21.88 7.33
CA ARG A 75 19.47 -23.30 7.42
C ARG A 75 19.63 -23.98 6.06
N LEU A 76 19.47 -23.22 4.97
CA LEU A 76 19.53 -23.76 3.62
C LEU A 76 20.95 -24.23 3.30
N LYS A 77 21.01 -25.30 2.51
CA LYS A 77 22.26 -25.87 1.98
C LYS A 77 22.14 -26.01 0.47
N THR A 78 23.23 -25.77 -0.24
CA THR A 78 23.31 -25.99 -1.69
C THR A 78 24.67 -26.55 -2.08
N VAL A 79 24.68 -27.39 -3.12
CA VAL A 79 25.88 -28.06 -3.64
C VAL A 79 25.99 -27.75 -5.13
N LEU A 80 27.03 -27.01 -5.49
CA LEU A 80 27.37 -26.61 -6.86
C LEU A 80 28.37 -27.61 -7.44
N GLU A 81 28.17 -28.00 -8.69
CA GLU A 81 29.12 -28.78 -9.49
C GLU A 81 29.71 -27.85 -10.56
N ILE A 82 31.01 -27.57 -10.47
CA ILE A 82 31.72 -26.70 -11.41
C ILE A 82 32.28 -27.52 -12.57
N HIS A 83 31.80 -27.24 -13.77
CA HIS A 83 32.19 -27.91 -15.02
C HIS A 83 33.25 -27.15 -15.79
N SER A 84 33.41 -25.84 -15.51
CA SER A 84 34.29 -24.95 -16.25
C SER A 84 34.98 -23.94 -15.33
N PRO A 85 36.31 -23.77 -15.43
CA PRO A 85 37.05 -22.81 -14.62
C PRO A 85 36.69 -21.35 -14.92
N GLN A 86 36.04 -21.09 -16.06
CA GLN A 86 35.49 -19.77 -16.42
C GLN A 86 34.48 -19.25 -15.39
N PHE A 87 33.81 -20.15 -14.65
CA PHE A 87 32.94 -19.79 -13.53
C PHE A 87 33.61 -18.80 -12.58
N TYR A 88 34.82 -19.11 -12.10
CA TYR A 88 35.54 -18.27 -11.15
C TYR A 88 35.91 -16.91 -11.73
N TRP A 89 36.30 -16.88 -13.01
CA TRP A 89 36.67 -15.65 -13.69
C TRP A 89 35.46 -14.73 -13.89
N LYS A 90 34.33 -15.28 -14.36
CA LYS A 90 33.07 -14.55 -14.55
C LYS A 90 32.56 -13.96 -13.25
N VAL A 91 32.46 -14.79 -12.19
CA VAL A 91 31.98 -14.32 -10.88
C VAL A 91 32.91 -13.27 -10.28
N MET A 92 34.24 -13.44 -10.39
CA MET A 92 35.21 -12.45 -9.88
C MET A 92 35.12 -11.09 -10.61
N THR A 93 34.87 -11.10 -11.93
CA THR A 93 34.93 -9.88 -12.76
C THR A 93 33.59 -9.17 -12.91
N GLN A 94 32.47 -9.91 -12.84
CA GLN A 94 31.12 -9.44 -13.16
C GLN A 94 30.10 -9.72 -12.07
N ALA A 95 30.51 -10.23 -10.92
CA ALA A 95 29.65 -10.35 -9.75
C ALA A 95 28.41 -11.25 -9.95
N ASP A 96 27.25 -10.74 -9.55
CA ASP A 96 25.93 -11.34 -9.72
C ASP A 96 25.59 -11.60 -11.19
N LEU A 97 25.91 -10.66 -12.09
CA LEU A 97 25.80 -10.88 -13.54
C LEU A 97 26.75 -11.99 -14.01
N GLY A 98 27.95 -12.06 -13.44
CA GLY A 98 28.91 -13.13 -13.71
C GLY A 98 28.43 -14.50 -13.26
N LEU A 99 27.75 -14.58 -12.11
CA LEU A 99 27.12 -15.81 -11.61
C LEU A 99 25.99 -16.26 -12.55
N ALA A 100 25.13 -15.34 -12.96
CA ALA A 100 24.06 -15.62 -13.93
C ALA A 100 24.63 -16.08 -15.28
N ASP A 101 25.61 -15.35 -15.83
CA ASP A 101 26.25 -15.72 -17.10
C ASP A 101 26.95 -17.09 -17.02
N ALA A 102 27.58 -17.41 -15.90
CA ALA A 102 28.19 -18.72 -15.70
C ALA A 102 27.13 -19.84 -15.71
N TYR A 103 25.99 -19.64 -15.04
CA TYR A 103 24.89 -20.61 -15.04
C TYR A 103 24.30 -20.79 -16.44
N ILE A 104 24.01 -19.68 -17.13
CA ILE A 104 23.42 -19.65 -18.47
C ILE A 104 24.31 -20.35 -19.49
N ASN A 105 25.64 -20.21 -19.39
CA ASN A 105 26.57 -20.89 -20.29
C ASN A 105 26.86 -22.35 -19.86
N GLY A 106 26.33 -22.81 -18.73
CA GLY A 106 26.52 -24.19 -18.24
C GLY A 106 27.88 -24.42 -17.59
N ASP A 107 28.55 -23.35 -17.12
CA ASP A 107 29.85 -23.47 -16.44
C ASP A 107 29.74 -24.18 -15.08
N PHE A 108 28.54 -24.22 -14.49
CA PHE A 108 28.24 -24.98 -13.29
C PHE A 108 26.77 -25.45 -13.27
N SER A 109 26.49 -26.48 -12.47
CA SER A 109 25.13 -26.96 -12.16
C SER A 109 24.97 -27.22 -10.66
N PHE A 110 23.84 -27.81 -10.27
CA PHE A 110 23.53 -28.18 -8.89
C PHE A 110 23.25 -29.67 -8.78
N VAL A 111 23.67 -30.27 -7.66
CA VAL A 111 23.32 -31.66 -7.30
C VAL A 111 21.80 -31.77 -7.11
N ASP A 112 21.22 -30.82 -6.36
CA ASP A 112 19.77 -30.65 -6.28
C ASP A 112 19.29 -29.76 -7.45
N LYS A 113 18.73 -30.40 -8.47
CA LYS A 113 18.19 -29.75 -9.66
C LYS A 113 16.85 -29.02 -9.43
N GLU A 114 16.18 -29.26 -8.31
CA GLU A 114 14.87 -28.66 -8.03
C GLU A 114 14.99 -27.36 -7.22
N THR A 115 15.88 -27.35 -6.21
CA THR A 115 16.01 -26.20 -5.30
C THR A 115 17.42 -25.65 -5.16
N GLY A 116 18.44 -26.27 -5.77
CA GLY A 116 19.84 -25.86 -5.61
C GLY A 116 20.11 -24.40 -5.97
N LEU A 117 19.60 -23.93 -7.10
CA LEU A 117 19.75 -22.54 -7.54
C LEU A 117 18.97 -21.56 -6.65
N LEU A 118 17.70 -21.86 -6.37
CA LEU A 118 16.87 -21.08 -5.44
C LEU A 118 17.56 -20.93 -4.07
N ASN A 119 18.10 -22.03 -3.53
CA ASN A 119 18.80 -22.04 -2.25
C ASN A 119 20.08 -21.21 -2.30
N LEU A 120 20.87 -21.31 -3.38
CA LEU A 120 22.07 -20.49 -3.56
C LEU A 120 21.71 -18.99 -3.49
N ILE A 121 20.76 -18.54 -4.31
CA ILE A 121 20.38 -17.13 -4.36
C ILE A 121 19.82 -16.66 -3.00
N THR A 122 19.00 -17.50 -2.35
CA THR A 122 18.45 -17.21 -1.01
C THR A 122 19.55 -17.08 0.05
N ILE A 123 20.55 -17.98 0.05
CA ILE A 123 21.70 -17.90 0.96
C ILE A 123 22.50 -16.61 0.71
N LEU A 124 22.71 -16.23 -0.55
CA LEU A 124 23.44 -15.00 -0.89
C LEU A 124 22.69 -13.74 -0.42
N ILE A 125 21.37 -13.70 -0.56
CA ILE A 125 20.52 -12.61 -0.05
C ILE A 125 20.61 -12.53 1.47
N ALA A 126 20.39 -13.64 2.19
CA ALA A 126 20.41 -13.66 3.66
C ALA A 126 21.75 -13.18 4.23
N ASN A 127 22.88 -13.58 3.63
CA ASN A 127 24.20 -13.12 4.06
C ASN A 127 24.46 -11.65 3.73
N ARG A 128 23.89 -11.11 2.63
CA ARG A 128 24.02 -9.68 2.31
C ARG A 128 23.34 -8.83 3.38
N GLU A 129 22.11 -9.18 3.75
CA GLU A 129 21.34 -8.44 4.77
C GLU A 129 22.07 -8.48 6.11
N LEU A 130 22.50 -9.67 6.57
CA LEU A 130 23.25 -9.83 7.83
C LEU A 130 24.56 -9.04 7.89
N ASN A 131 25.32 -9.02 6.79
CA ASN A 131 26.58 -8.28 6.74
C ASN A 131 26.36 -6.77 6.68
N SER A 132 25.19 -6.30 6.21
CA SER A 132 24.83 -4.89 6.17
C SER A 132 24.53 -4.32 7.57
N GLU A 133 23.95 -5.14 8.45
CA GLU A 133 23.62 -4.78 9.84
C GLU A 133 24.87 -4.74 10.74
N LYS A 134 25.81 -5.67 10.53
CA LYS A 134 27.00 -5.82 11.40
C LYS A 134 28.08 -4.74 11.20
N SER A 135 27.99 -3.83 10.21
CA SER A 135 28.97 -2.73 10.11
C SER A 135 28.48 -1.40 9.50
N ASN A 136 28.67 -0.30 10.25
CA ASN A 136 28.53 1.07 9.75
C ASN A 136 29.53 1.42 8.63
N LEU A 137 30.62 0.64 8.50
CA LEU A 137 31.62 0.80 7.43
C LEU A 137 31.23 0.09 6.11
N ALA A 138 30.36 -0.93 6.14
CA ALA A 138 29.83 -1.57 4.93
C ALA A 138 28.74 -0.72 4.26
N LYS A 139 28.00 0.12 4.99
CA LYS A 139 27.09 1.12 4.39
C LYS A 139 27.78 2.06 3.39
N LYS A 140 29.10 2.28 3.53
CA LYS A 140 29.93 3.06 2.58
C LYS A 140 30.68 2.21 1.54
N ARG A 141 30.66 0.88 1.68
CA ARG A 141 31.29 -0.06 0.75
C ARG A 141 30.20 -0.89 0.10
N GLY A 142 29.59 -0.38 -0.96
CA GLY A 142 28.95 -1.23 -1.97
C GLY A 142 30.02 -2.23 -2.45
N LEU A 143 30.01 -3.44 -1.90
CA LEU A 143 31.12 -4.38 -2.04
C LEU A 143 30.91 -5.29 -3.24
N TRP A 144 30.87 -4.68 -4.43
CA TRP A 144 31.06 -5.33 -5.73
C TRP A 144 31.59 -4.29 -6.74
N ILE A 145 32.69 -3.63 -6.39
CA ILE A 145 33.46 -2.88 -7.38
C ILE A 145 34.60 -3.80 -7.84
N PRO A 146 34.55 -4.38 -9.05
CA PRO A 146 35.67 -5.11 -9.65
C PRO A 146 36.98 -4.36 -9.43
N MET A 147 38.09 -5.08 -9.26
CA MET A 147 39.42 -4.50 -9.03
C MET A 147 39.80 -3.43 -10.09
N PHE A 148 39.17 -3.45 -11.26
CA PHE A 148 39.34 -2.51 -12.38
C PHE A 148 38.42 -1.28 -12.38
N LEU A 149 37.36 -1.22 -11.56
CA LEU A 149 36.47 -0.04 -11.48
C LEU A 149 37.01 1.09 -10.58
N ARG A 150 38.27 1.00 -10.14
CA ARG A 150 39.03 2.17 -9.66
C ARG A 150 39.53 3.09 -10.80
N ALA A 151 39.35 2.72 -12.08
CA ALA A 151 39.76 3.56 -13.21
C ALA A 151 38.55 4.15 -13.96
N GLY A 152 38.50 5.49 -14.04
CA GLY A 152 37.38 6.32 -14.50
C GLY A 152 37.04 6.30 -16.00
N LEU A 153 36.95 5.12 -16.63
CA LEU A 153 36.55 4.98 -18.05
C LEU A 153 35.19 4.28 -18.25
N ALA A 154 34.68 3.54 -17.26
CA ALA A 154 33.37 2.87 -17.35
C ALA A 154 32.16 3.81 -17.12
N SER A 155 32.37 4.97 -16.50
CA SER A 155 31.33 5.96 -16.19
C SER A 155 30.69 6.62 -17.42
N ALA A 156 31.44 6.76 -18.53
CA ALA A 156 30.93 7.38 -19.75
C ALA A 156 29.96 6.45 -20.52
N ASN A 157 30.32 5.18 -20.72
CA ASN A 157 29.44 4.18 -21.35
C ASN A 157 28.19 3.89 -20.50
N TYR A 158 28.32 4.00 -19.18
CA TYR A 158 27.21 3.78 -18.25
C TYR A 158 26.21 4.96 -18.24
N PHE A 159 26.73 6.20 -18.23
CA PHE A 159 25.92 7.41 -18.37
C PHE A 159 25.21 7.45 -19.75
N LEU A 160 25.91 7.10 -20.83
CA LEU A 160 25.30 6.95 -22.15
C LEU A 160 24.21 5.86 -22.16
N LYS A 161 24.45 4.68 -21.56
CA LYS A 161 23.42 3.62 -21.45
C LYS A 161 22.19 4.05 -20.64
N LEU A 162 22.34 4.84 -19.58
CA LEU A 162 21.21 5.37 -18.79
C LEU A 162 20.35 6.35 -19.61
N VAL A 163 20.98 7.26 -20.37
CA VAL A 163 20.26 8.21 -21.25
C VAL A 163 19.57 7.49 -22.42
N PHE A 164 20.19 6.44 -22.99
CA PHE A 164 19.62 5.66 -24.10
C PHE A 164 18.61 4.55 -23.67
N LYS A 165 18.45 4.26 -22.37
CA LYS A 165 17.51 3.25 -21.84
C LYS A 165 16.22 3.86 -21.27
N GLN A 166 15.97 5.16 -21.40
CA GLN A 166 14.70 5.78 -20.97
C GLN A 166 13.51 5.21 -21.76
N ASN A 167 12.39 4.93 -21.08
CA ASN A 167 11.16 4.36 -21.67
C ASN A 167 10.33 5.39 -22.46
N THR A 168 10.98 6.08 -23.40
CA THR A 168 10.30 6.87 -24.44
C THR A 168 9.31 6.00 -25.23
N LEU A 169 8.36 6.63 -25.93
CA LEU A 169 7.33 5.92 -26.73
C LEU A 169 7.90 4.81 -27.62
N THR A 170 8.92 5.12 -28.41
CA THR A 170 9.55 4.18 -29.33
C THR A 170 10.27 3.04 -28.60
N GLN A 171 10.94 3.36 -27.49
CA GLN A 171 11.71 2.38 -26.73
C GLN A 171 10.81 1.43 -25.93
N ALA A 172 9.72 1.94 -25.33
CA ALA A 172 8.73 1.14 -24.62
C ALA A 172 8.12 0.08 -25.54
N ARG A 173 7.68 0.47 -26.74
CA ARG A 173 7.17 -0.46 -27.76
C ARG A 173 8.19 -1.53 -28.13
N ARG A 174 9.46 -1.14 -28.35
CA ARG A 174 10.53 -2.09 -28.70
C ARG A 174 10.82 -3.08 -27.58
N ASN A 175 10.80 -2.64 -26.32
CA ASN A 175 11.06 -3.49 -25.17
C ASN A 175 9.94 -4.51 -24.95
N ILE A 176 8.66 -4.07 -25.03
CA ILE A 176 7.49 -4.94 -24.88
C ILE A 176 7.46 -5.99 -26.00
N SER A 177 7.56 -5.59 -27.27
CA SER A 177 7.57 -6.54 -28.39
C SER A 177 8.69 -7.58 -28.29
N ARG A 178 9.89 -7.21 -27.83
CA ARG A 178 11.01 -8.15 -27.71
C ARG A 178 10.76 -9.30 -26.73
N HIS A 179 9.97 -9.08 -25.68
CA HIS A 179 9.69 -10.09 -24.66
C HIS A 179 8.40 -10.84 -24.95
N TYR A 180 7.32 -10.12 -25.26
CA TYR A 180 5.98 -10.71 -25.41
C TYR A 180 5.73 -11.31 -26.80
N ASP A 181 6.48 -10.89 -27.83
CA ASP A 181 6.34 -11.44 -29.18
C ASP A 181 7.31 -12.62 -29.43
N LEU A 182 7.82 -13.29 -28.38
CA LEU A 182 8.69 -14.47 -28.51
C LEU A 182 7.96 -15.65 -29.18
N SER A 183 6.86 -16.12 -28.57
CA SER A 183 5.95 -17.13 -29.12
C SER A 183 4.82 -17.39 -28.12
N ASN A 184 3.56 -17.33 -28.58
CA ASN A 184 2.40 -17.68 -27.74
C ASN A 184 2.42 -19.18 -27.38
N GLU A 185 2.92 -20.04 -28.27
CA GLU A 185 3.12 -21.47 -28.03
C GLU A 185 4.10 -21.70 -26.88
N LEU A 186 5.21 -20.95 -26.83
CA LEU A 186 6.16 -21.03 -25.72
C LEU A 186 5.49 -20.67 -24.38
N PHE A 187 4.76 -19.55 -24.32
CA PHE A 187 4.09 -19.13 -23.09
C PHE A 187 3.04 -20.16 -22.63
N ALA A 188 2.27 -20.73 -23.57
CA ALA A 188 1.28 -21.77 -23.27
C ALA A 188 1.88 -23.06 -22.67
N LEU A 189 3.18 -23.31 -22.84
CA LEU A 189 3.85 -24.49 -22.26
C LEU A 189 4.12 -24.36 -20.76
N PHE A 190 4.05 -23.17 -20.17
CA PHE A 190 4.31 -23.00 -18.74
C PHE A 190 3.26 -22.20 -17.97
N LEU A 191 2.51 -21.36 -18.67
CA LEU A 191 1.29 -20.74 -18.13
C LEU A 191 0.14 -21.76 -18.10
N ASP A 192 -0.89 -21.47 -17.31
CA ASP A 192 -2.17 -22.17 -17.44
C ASP A 192 -2.98 -21.65 -18.64
N ASP A 193 -4.17 -22.22 -18.86
CA ASP A 193 -5.02 -21.92 -20.01
C ASP A 193 -5.57 -20.49 -20.04
N THR A 194 -5.46 -19.73 -18.94
CA THR A 194 -5.76 -18.30 -18.92
C THR A 194 -4.68 -17.46 -19.59
N MET A 195 -3.51 -18.03 -19.92
CA MET A 195 -2.36 -17.29 -20.46
C MET A 195 -1.96 -16.07 -19.61
N SER A 196 -2.14 -16.15 -18.29
CA SER A 196 -1.86 -15.04 -17.37
C SER A 196 -0.37 -15.03 -16.97
N TYR A 197 0.41 -14.12 -17.55
CA TYR A 197 1.80 -13.87 -17.14
C TYR A 197 1.88 -12.76 -16.07
N SER A 198 1.31 -13.04 -14.91
CA SER A 198 1.29 -12.18 -13.71
C SER A 198 1.06 -13.04 -12.47
N ALA A 199 1.24 -12.47 -11.28
CA ALA A 199 1.01 -13.20 -10.03
C ALA A 199 -0.42 -13.75 -9.94
N ALA A 200 -0.54 -15.01 -9.53
CA ALA A 200 -1.80 -15.64 -9.13
C ALA A 200 -2.07 -15.42 -7.63
N VAL A 201 -3.33 -15.57 -7.20
CA VAL A 201 -3.69 -15.49 -5.78
C VAL A 201 -4.16 -16.85 -5.26
N PHE A 202 -3.35 -17.49 -4.42
CA PHE A 202 -3.58 -18.84 -3.89
C PHE A 202 -4.27 -18.84 -2.52
N LYS A 203 -5.03 -19.90 -2.23
CA LYS A 203 -5.58 -20.19 -0.90
C LYS A 203 -4.78 -21.23 -0.11
N SER A 204 -4.08 -22.12 -0.81
CA SER A 204 -3.25 -23.18 -0.23
C SER A 204 -2.14 -23.60 -1.20
N ASP A 205 -1.12 -24.30 -0.69
CA ASP A 205 0.06 -24.72 -1.47
C ASP A 205 -0.26 -25.73 -2.58
N ASP A 206 -1.33 -26.50 -2.42
CA ASP A 206 -1.74 -27.58 -3.32
C ASP A 206 -2.73 -27.13 -4.40
N GLU A 207 -3.14 -25.86 -4.36
CA GLU A 207 -4.12 -25.33 -5.29
C GLU A 207 -3.56 -25.18 -6.70
N ASP A 208 -4.38 -25.50 -7.71
CA ASP A 208 -3.97 -25.39 -9.10
C ASP A 208 -3.81 -23.94 -9.55
N LEU A 209 -2.84 -23.72 -10.46
CA LEU A 209 -2.47 -22.38 -10.93
C LEU A 209 -3.65 -21.64 -11.58
N LYS A 210 -4.50 -22.34 -12.33
CA LYS A 210 -5.66 -21.75 -13.01
C LYS A 210 -6.67 -21.20 -12.01
N THR A 211 -7.03 -21.98 -10.99
CA THR A 211 -7.93 -21.55 -9.92
C THR A 211 -7.37 -20.33 -9.20
N ALA A 212 -6.07 -20.30 -8.92
CA ALA A 212 -5.41 -19.15 -8.31
C ALA A 212 -5.39 -17.91 -9.23
N GLN A 213 -5.18 -18.08 -10.53
CA GLN A 213 -5.23 -16.98 -11.50
C GLN A 213 -6.63 -16.39 -11.63
N MET A 214 -7.66 -17.25 -11.72
CA MET A 214 -9.04 -16.80 -11.79
C MET A 214 -9.48 -16.09 -10.51
N ARG A 215 -8.99 -16.52 -9.35
CA ARG A 215 -9.20 -15.78 -8.10
C ARG A 215 -8.61 -14.39 -8.14
N LYS A 216 -7.37 -14.25 -8.61
CA LYS A 216 -6.75 -12.93 -8.78
C LYS A 216 -7.57 -12.05 -9.71
N VAL A 217 -8.04 -12.59 -10.83
CA VAL A 217 -8.94 -11.89 -11.76
C VAL A 217 -10.22 -11.43 -11.03
N HIS A 218 -10.86 -12.29 -10.26
CA HIS A 218 -12.07 -11.94 -9.51
C HIS A 218 -11.81 -10.85 -8.47
N LEU A 219 -10.70 -10.92 -7.74
CA LEU A 219 -10.30 -9.89 -6.78
C LEU A 219 -10.06 -8.53 -7.45
N LEU A 220 -9.44 -8.49 -8.63
CA LEU A 220 -9.27 -7.24 -9.38
C LEU A 220 -10.63 -6.64 -9.79
N ILE A 221 -11.56 -7.48 -10.25
CA ILE A 221 -12.93 -7.04 -10.62
C ILE A 221 -13.67 -6.50 -9.40
N ASP A 222 -13.57 -7.19 -8.26
CA ASP A 222 -14.25 -6.82 -7.02
C ASP A 222 -13.65 -5.53 -6.42
N LYS A 223 -12.32 -5.40 -6.39
CA LYS A 223 -11.63 -4.15 -6.00
C LYS A 223 -12.00 -2.98 -6.91
N ALA A 224 -12.20 -3.24 -8.21
CA ALA A 224 -12.62 -2.23 -9.18
C ALA A 224 -14.12 -1.89 -9.08
N ARG A 225 -14.95 -2.64 -8.35
CA ARG A 225 -16.40 -2.34 -8.22
C ARG A 225 -17.07 -2.15 -9.59
N ILE A 226 -16.85 -3.09 -10.52
CA ILE A 226 -17.38 -3.00 -11.89
C ILE A 226 -18.86 -3.39 -11.92
N GLU A 227 -19.68 -2.55 -12.57
CA GLU A 227 -21.12 -2.74 -12.77
C GLU A 227 -21.45 -2.72 -14.26
N LYS A 228 -22.66 -3.16 -14.60
CA LYS A 228 -23.12 -3.34 -15.98
C LYS A 228 -23.09 -2.05 -16.83
N ASN A 229 -23.32 -0.89 -16.23
CA ASN A 229 -23.34 0.40 -16.91
C ASN A 229 -21.96 1.05 -17.04
N HIS A 230 -20.91 0.48 -16.44
CA HIS A 230 -19.57 1.05 -16.51
C HIS A 230 -18.90 0.83 -17.88
N GLU A 231 -18.02 1.76 -18.22
CA GLU A 231 -17.02 1.62 -19.27
C GLU A 231 -15.64 1.43 -18.64
N VAL A 232 -15.05 0.26 -18.88
CA VAL A 232 -13.80 -0.16 -18.26
C VAL A 232 -12.65 0.01 -19.25
N LEU A 233 -11.53 0.56 -18.79
CA LEU A 233 -10.25 0.59 -19.49
C LEU A 233 -9.27 -0.38 -18.83
N GLU A 234 -8.62 -1.21 -19.62
CA GLU A 234 -7.45 -2.00 -19.21
C GLU A 234 -6.21 -1.51 -19.94
N ILE A 235 -5.20 -1.11 -19.18
CA ILE A 235 -3.89 -0.73 -19.72
C ILE A 235 -2.99 -1.97 -19.59
N GLY A 236 -2.63 -2.56 -20.73
CA GLY A 236 -1.83 -3.78 -20.79
C GLY A 236 -2.67 -5.06 -20.64
N PHE A 237 -3.65 -5.29 -21.53
CA PHE A 237 -4.62 -6.40 -21.39
C PHE A 237 -4.08 -7.83 -21.55
N GLY A 238 -2.79 -7.99 -21.83
CA GLY A 238 -2.16 -9.28 -22.06
C GLY A 238 -2.90 -10.10 -23.12
N TRP A 239 -3.32 -11.31 -22.77
CA TRP A 239 -4.03 -12.24 -23.67
C TRP A 239 -5.56 -12.18 -23.53
N GLY A 240 -6.10 -11.20 -22.80
CA GLY A 240 -7.53 -10.87 -22.78
C GLY A 240 -8.39 -11.59 -21.74
N THR A 241 -7.81 -12.35 -20.81
CA THR A 241 -8.57 -13.09 -19.78
C THR A 241 -9.38 -12.18 -18.88
N LEU A 242 -8.79 -11.09 -18.36
CA LEU A 242 -9.51 -10.14 -17.50
C LEU A 242 -10.68 -9.49 -18.25
N ALA A 243 -10.46 -9.03 -19.49
CA ALA A 243 -11.50 -8.46 -20.34
C ALA A 243 -12.71 -9.39 -20.51
N MET A 244 -12.46 -10.66 -20.86
CA MET A 244 -13.52 -11.64 -21.04
C MET A 244 -14.28 -11.90 -19.74
N GLU A 245 -13.57 -12.04 -18.61
CA GLU A 245 -14.20 -12.32 -17.32
C GLU A 245 -15.02 -11.14 -16.79
N VAL A 246 -14.52 -9.92 -16.94
CA VAL A 246 -15.24 -8.68 -16.61
C VAL A 246 -16.57 -8.62 -17.35
N VAL A 247 -16.55 -8.82 -18.67
CA VAL A 247 -17.76 -8.74 -19.50
C VAL A 247 -18.70 -9.91 -19.22
N ARG A 248 -18.20 -11.13 -18.98
CA ARG A 248 -19.05 -12.27 -18.58
C ARG A 248 -19.77 -12.03 -17.26
N ARG A 249 -19.08 -11.47 -16.26
CA ARG A 249 -19.67 -11.21 -14.93
C ARG A 249 -20.66 -10.05 -14.94
N THR A 250 -20.42 -9.01 -15.73
CA THR A 250 -21.12 -7.72 -15.57
C THR A 250 -21.91 -7.28 -16.81
N GLY A 251 -21.49 -7.70 -18.01
CA GLY A 251 -22.04 -7.23 -19.29
C GLY A 251 -21.66 -5.79 -19.64
N CYS A 252 -20.67 -5.21 -18.97
CA CYS A 252 -20.22 -3.83 -19.17
C CYS A 252 -19.51 -3.63 -20.53
N LYS A 253 -19.16 -2.39 -20.86
CA LYS A 253 -18.27 -2.12 -22.00
C LYS A 253 -16.82 -2.19 -21.56
N TYR A 254 -15.96 -2.74 -22.42
CA TYR A 254 -14.55 -2.93 -22.11
C TYR A 254 -13.66 -2.43 -23.24
N THR A 255 -12.63 -1.67 -22.89
CA THR A 255 -11.55 -1.26 -23.80
C THR A 255 -10.22 -1.72 -23.24
N GLY A 256 -9.49 -2.57 -23.96
CA GLY A 256 -8.11 -2.91 -23.62
C GLY A 256 -7.13 -2.24 -24.58
N ILE A 257 -6.01 -1.72 -24.05
CA ILE A 257 -4.86 -1.29 -24.87
C ILE A 257 -3.61 -2.14 -24.60
N THR A 258 -2.83 -2.42 -25.65
CA THR A 258 -1.51 -3.08 -25.56
C THR A 258 -0.54 -2.48 -26.58
N LEU A 259 0.74 -2.80 -26.45
CA LEU A 259 1.77 -2.51 -27.46
C LEU A 259 2.24 -3.76 -28.23
N SER A 260 1.82 -4.97 -27.83
CA SER A 260 2.13 -6.23 -28.52
C SER A 260 1.06 -6.59 -29.55
N SER A 261 1.48 -6.78 -30.81
CA SER A 261 0.58 -7.26 -31.87
C SER A 261 0.17 -8.72 -31.71
N GLU A 262 1.05 -9.56 -31.14
CA GLU A 262 0.75 -10.97 -30.93
C GLU A 262 -0.28 -11.18 -29.82
N GLN A 263 -0.20 -10.39 -28.74
CA GLN A 263 -1.22 -10.36 -27.69
C GLN A 263 -2.58 -9.91 -28.23
N LEU A 264 -2.61 -8.83 -29.03
CA LEU A 264 -3.86 -8.36 -29.65
C LEU A 264 -4.51 -9.45 -30.50
N LYS A 265 -3.73 -10.05 -31.41
CA LYS A 265 -4.22 -11.09 -32.32
C LYS A 265 -4.77 -12.30 -31.55
N TYR A 266 -4.08 -12.74 -30.50
CA TYR A 266 -4.54 -13.83 -29.64
C TYR A 266 -5.84 -13.47 -28.93
N ALA A 267 -5.88 -12.31 -28.28
CA ALA A 267 -7.02 -11.87 -27.49
C ALA A 267 -8.28 -11.65 -28.33
N GLU A 268 -8.16 -11.06 -29.53
CA GLU A 268 -9.29 -10.89 -30.46
C GLU A 268 -9.87 -12.24 -30.91
N ALA A 269 -9.00 -13.23 -31.19
CA ALA A 269 -9.45 -14.56 -31.54
C ALA A 269 -10.24 -15.22 -30.39
N LYS A 270 -9.76 -15.07 -29.14
CA LYS A 270 -10.44 -15.61 -27.94
C LYS A 270 -11.74 -14.91 -27.61
N VAL A 271 -11.79 -13.59 -27.77
CA VAL A 271 -13.03 -12.82 -27.60
C VAL A 271 -14.08 -13.23 -28.61
N LYS A 272 -13.69 -13.43 -29.88
CA LYS A 272 -14.58 -13.91 -30.94
C LYS A 272 -15.05 -15.34 -30.70
N GLU A 273 -14.17 -16.24 -30.25
CA GLU A 273 -14.53 -17.60 -29.85
C GLU A 273 -15.57 -17.59 -28.71
N ALA A 274 -15.47 -16.62 -27.80
CA ALA A 274 -16.40 -16.44 -26.69
C ALA A 274 -17.70 -15.67 -27.04
N GLY A 275 -17.81 -15.09 -28.25
CA GLY A 275 -18.96 -14.27 -28.66
C GLY A 275 -19.11 -12.95 -27.89
N LEU A 276 -17.99 -12.32 -27.51
CA LEU A 276 -17.96 -11.10 -26.68
C LEU A 276 -17.50 -9.84 -27.45
N GLU A 277 -17.30 -9.94 -28.76
CA GLU A 277 -16.75 -8.88 -29.62
C GLU A 277 -17.59 -7.58 -29.64
N ASP A 278 -18.90 -7.67 -29.38
CA ASP A 278 -19.78 -6.49 -29.33
C ASP A 278 -19.56 -5.63 -28.07
N ARG A 279 -18.85 -6.15 -27.07
CA ARG A 279 -18.64 -5.51 -25.77
C ARG A 279 -17.18 -5.19 -25.48
N ILE A 280 -16.25 -5.89 -26.13
CA ILE A 280 -14.81 -5.76 -25.90
C ILE A 280 -14.16 -5.14 -27.12
N THR A 281 -13.46 -4.03 -26.92
CA THR A 281 -12.63 -3.39 -27.95
C THR A 281 -11.16 -3.46 -27.54
N PHE A 282 -10.32 -4.05 -28.37
CA PHE A 282 -8.87 -4.04 -28.18
C PHE A 282 -8.17 -3.13 -29.18
N LYS A 283 -7.05 -2.51 -28.76
CA LYS A 283 -6.28 -1.58 -29.59
C LYS A 283 -4.78 -1.71 -29.34
N ILE A 284 -3.98 -1.58 -30.41
CA ILE A 284 -2.57 -1.21 -30.28
C ILE A 284 -2.50 0.29 -29.98
N CYS A 285 -2.20 0.65 -28.74
CA CYS A 285 -2.16 2.04 -28.30
C CYS A 285 -1.25 2.18 -27.08
N ASP A 286 -0.40 3.21 -27.08
CA ASP A 286 0.35 3.59 -25.89
C ASP A 286 -0.57 4.41 -24.97
N TYR A 287 -0.52 4.16 -23.66
CA TYR A 287 -1.37 4.87 -22.69
C TYR A 287 -1.20 6.41 -22.75
N ARG A 288 -0.01 6.90 -23.14
CA ARG A 288 0.29 8.34 -23.31
C ARG A 288 -0.48 8.98 -24.47
N GLN A 289 -1.13 8.18 -25.31
CA GLN A 289 -1.95 8.63 -26.43
C GLN A 289 -3.44 8.59 -26.12
N LEU A 290 -3.84 8.11 -24.93
CA LEU A 290 -5.23 8.19 -24.49
C LEU A 290 -5.62 9.67 -24.38
N SER A 291 -6.64 10.08 -25.15
CA SER A 291 -7.17 11.44 -25.02
C SER A 291 -8.05 11.53 -23.79
N GLY A 292 -7.88 12.58 -22.98
CA GLY A 292 -8.76 12.87 -21.84
C GLY A 292 -10.21 13.23 -22.24
N ALA A 293 -10.52 13.21 -23.54
CA ALA A 293 -11.87 13.45 -24.06
C ALA A 293 -12.81 12.26 -23.80
N LYS A 294 -12.28 11.03 -23.72
CA LYS A 294 -13.06 9.86 -23.31
C LYS A 294 -12.74 9.54 -21.86
N LYS A 295 -13.76 9.49 -21.02
CA LYS A 295 -13.67 9.10 -19.62
C LYS A 295 -14.09 7.65 -19.44
N TYR A 296 -13.46 6.97 -18.51
CA TYR A 296 -13.75 5.59 -18.12
C TYR A 296 -14.16 5.57 -16.65
N ASP A 297 -15.20 4.81 -16.32
CA ASP A 297 -15.65 4.66 -14.94
C ASP A 297 -14.64 3.84 -14.14
N ARG A 298 -13.93 2.91 -14.79
CA ARG A 298 -12.98 2.00 -14.14
C ARG A 298 -11.72 1.85 -14.98
N ILE A 299 -10.56 1.88 -14.32
CA ILE A 299 -9.27 1.58 -14.96
C ILE A 299 -8.62 0.43 -14.20
N ILE A 300 -8.16 -0.60 -14.92
CA ILE A 300 -7.36 -1.69 -14.33
C ILE A 300 -6.03 -1.78 -15.06
N THR A 301 -4.95 -1.97 -14.31
CA THR A 301 -3.62 -2.23 -14.88
C THR A 301 -2.94 -3.35 -14.08
N CYS A 302 -2.37 -4.34 -14.76
CA CYS A 302 -1.66 -5.45 -14.13
C CYS A 302 -0.25 -5.54 -14.71
N GLU A 303 0.78 -5.50 -13.87
CA GLU A 303 2.21 -5.63 -14.24
C GLU A 303 2.67 -4.63 -15.33
N MET A 304 2.13 -3.41 -15.30
CA MET A 304 2.51 -2.34 -16.25
C MET A 304 3.56 -1.37 -15.72
N MET A 305 3.63 -1.16 -14.39
CA MET A 305 4.45 -0.12 -13.78
C MET A 305 5.96 -0.35 -13.94
N GLU A 306 6.34 -1.62 -13.99
CA GLU A 306 7.68 -2.15 -14.22
C GLU A 306 8.24 -1.69 -15.57
N HIS A 307 7.35 -1.37 -16.52
CA HIS A 307 7.67 -0.91 -17.87
C HIS A 307 7.54 0.61 -18.05
N VAL A 308 6.98 1.33 -17.07
CA VAL A 308 6.84 2.81 -17.14
C VAL A 308 8.19 3.49 -16.96
N GLY A 309 8.96 3.05 -15.96
CA GLY A 309 10.24 3.67 -15.60
C GLY A 309 10.08 4.87 -14.67
N HIS A 310 11.11 5.10 -13.85
CA HIS A 310 11.11 6.11 -12.77
C HIS A 310 10.67 7.51 -13.23
N GLU A 311 11.19 7.98 -14.36
CA GLU A 311 10.98 9.35 -14.87
C GLU A 311 9.55 9.59 -15.37
N PHE A 312 8.80 8.53 -15.68
CA PHE A 312 7.46 8.63 -16.30
C PHE A 312 6.34 8.25 -15.34
N MET A 313 6.64 7.95 -14.07
CA MET A 313 5.65 7.49 -13.10
C MET A 313 4.55 8.54 -12.82
N GLU A 314 4.94 9.80 -12.57
CA GLU A 314 3.97 10.91 -12.43
C GLU A 314 3.16 11.12 -13.72
N THR A 315 3.83 11.01 -14.87
CA THR A 315 3.16 11.12 -16.17
C THR A 315 2.12 10.01 -16.37
N PHE A 316 2.44 8.78 -15.98
CA PHE A 316 1.52 7.64 -16.06
C PHE A 316 0.25 7.87 -15.24
N PHE A 317 0.39 8.26 -13.97
CA PHE A 317 -0.77 8.53 -13.12
C PHE A 317 -1.58 9.74 -13.59
N SER A 318 -0.92 10.79 -14.09
CA SER A 318 -1.62 11.93 -14.69
C SER A 318 -2.46 11.53 -15.91
N HIS A 319 -2.01 10.59 -16.75
CA HIS A 319 -2.81 10.09 -17.87
C HIS A 319 -3.97 9.20 -17.41
N CYS A 320 -3.75 8.39 -16.36
CA CYS A 320 -4.83 7.59 -15.77
C CYS A 320 -5.94 8.49 -15.20
N ASP A 321 -5.56 9.51 -14.43
CA ASP A 321 -6.49 10.51 -13.89
C ASP A 321 -7.22 11.28 -14.99
N ALA A 322 -6.50 11.72 -16.03
CA ALA A 322 -7.11 12.39 -17.18
C ALA A 322 -8.13 11.49 -17.92
N ALA A 323 -7.97 10.17 -17.89
CA ALA A 323 -8.90 9.20 -18.48
C ALA A 323 -10.00 8.74 -17.51
N LEU A 324 -9.90 9.04 -16.21
CA LEU A 324 -10.84 8.58 -15.18
C LEU A 324 -12.08 9.51 -15.08
N ALA A 325 -13.25 8.92 -14.91
CA ALA A 325 -14.47 9.66 -14.55
C ALA A 325 -14.39 10.24 -13.12
N ASP A 326 -15.23 11.24 -12.81
CA ASP A 326 -15.20 11.94 -11.52
C ASP A 326 -15.41 11.00 -10.32
N ASP A 327 -16.24 9.95 -10.47
CA ASP A 327 -16.51 8.88 -9.50
C ASP A 327 -15.77 7.57 -9.82
N GLY A 328 -14.72 7.66 -10.65
CA GLY A 328 -14.05 6.49 -11.17
C GLY A 328 -13.17 5.77 -10.13
N VAL A 329 -12.90 4.49 -10.38
CA VAL A 329 -12.03 3.65 -9.55
C VAL A 329 -10.88 3.13 -10.39
N ILE A 330 -9.66 3.19 -9.85
CA ILE A 330 -8.47 2.61 -10.48
C ILE A 330 -7.96 1.45 -9.61
N VAL A 331 -7.60 0.34 -10.26
CA VAL A 331 -6.92 -0.79 -9.62
C VAL A 331 -5.59 -1.05 -10.32
N HIS A 332 -4.51 -1.03 -9.56
CA HIS A 332 -3.15 -1.33 -10.03
C HIS A 332 -2.64 -2.59 -9.34
N GLN A 333 -2.10 -3.54 -10.12
CA GLN A 333 -1.23 -4.61 -9.62
C GLN A 333 0.17 -4.43 -10.20
N PHE A 334 1.21 -4.49 -9.37
CA PHE A 334 2.59 -4.34 -9.82
C PHE A 334 3.62 -4.87 -8.82
N ILE A 335 4.73 -5.37 -9.37
CA ILE A 335 5.94 -5.76 -8.67
C ILE A 335 6.64 -4.53 -8.12
N THR A 336 7.17 -4.66 -6.92
CA THR A 336 7.92 -3.61 -6.23
C THR A 336 9.27 -4.10 -5.74
N ILE A 337 10.13 -3.13 -5.46
CA ILE A 337 11.34 -3.32 -4.66
C ILE A 337 11.22 -2.49 -3.37
N PRO A 338 11.75 -2.98 -2.22
CA PRO A 338 11.78 -2.19 -0.98
C PRO A 338 12.44 -0.82 -1.18
N GLU A 339 11.90 0.23 -0.53
CA GLU A 339 12.36 1.62 -0.72
C GLU A 339 13.87 1.78 -0.44
N GLN A 340 14.38 1.07 0.58
CA GLN A 340 15.79 1.13 0.98
C GLN A 340 16.73 0.69 -0.14
N ARG A 341 16.25 -0.19 -1.03
CA ARG A 341 17.00 -0.71 -2.19
C ARG A 341 16.69 0.04 -3.48
N TYR A 342 15.62 0.83 -3.52
CA TYR A 342 15.11 1.43 -4.74
C TYR A 342 16.14 2.29 -5.48
N ASN A 343 16.83 3.18 -4.77
CA ASN A 343 17.79 4.10 -5.40
C ASN A 343 18.99 3.35 -5.99
N GLU A 344 19.52 2.36 -5.28
CA GLU A 344 20.62 1.52 -5.76
C GLU A 344 20.18 0.70 -6.97
N TYR A 345 19.04 0.01 -6.86
CA TYR A 345 18.46 -0.78 -7.95
C TYR A 345 18.21 0.07 -9.20
N ARG A 346 17.64 1.28 -9.06
CA ARG A 346 17.36 2.17 -10.18
C ARG A 346 18.63 2.55 -10.93
N LEU A 347 19.71 2.81 -10.19
CA LEU A 347 20.97 3.28 -10.74
C LEU A 347 21.87 2.14 -11.26
N ASN A 348 21.59 0.88 -10.91
CA ASN A 348 22.37 -0.30 -11.28
C ASN A 348 21.65 -1.20 -12.30
N SER A 349 22.41 -2.03 -13.01
CA SER A 349 21.86 -3.09 -13.86
C SER A 349 21.98 -4.44 -13.18
N ASP A 350 20.95 -5.26 -13.29
CA ASP A 350 20.89 -6.61 -12.75
C ASP A 350 20.57 -7.63 -13.86
N PHE A 351 20.52 -8.91 -13.49
CA PHE A 351 20.21 -9.99 -14.43
C PHE A 351 18.91 -9.73 -15.20
N VAL A 352 17.86 -9.27 -14.52
CA VAL A 352 16.55 -9.05 -15.14
C VAL A 352 16.63 -7.95 -16.20
N LYS A 353 17.27 -6.81 -15.90
CA LYS A 353 17.42 -5.68 -16.85
C LYS A 353 18.33 -5.99 -18.04
N GLU A 354 19.26 -6.94 -17.92
CA GLU A 354 20.16 -7.29 -19.01
C GLU A 354 19.60 -8.44 -19.88
N TYR A 355 18.94 -9.44 -19.29
CA TYR A 355 18.56 -10.67 -20.00
C TYR A 355 17.06 -10.84 -20.25
N ILE A 356 16.19 -10.27 -19.41
CA ILE A 356 14.73 -10.57 -19.44
C ILE A 356 13.91 -9.35 -19.85
N PHE A 357 14.03 -8.24 -19.11
CA PHE A 357 13.28 -7.00 -19.30
C PHE A 357 14.19 -5.77 -19.45
N PRO A 358 14.83 -5.57 -20.62
CA PRO A 358 15.62 -4.37 -20.89
C PRO A 358 14.79 -3.10 -20.73
N GLY A 359 15.28 -2.15 -19.91
CA GLY A 359 14.57 -0.90 -19.61
C GLY A 359 13.51 -1.01 -18.50
N GLY A 360 13.33 -2.20 -17.92
CA GLY A 360 12.48 -2.39 -16.75
C GLY A 360 13.02 -1.64 -15.53
N CYS A 361 12.11 -1.09 -14.73
CA CYS A 361 12.45 -0.44 -13.47
C CYS A 361 11.29 -0.65 -12.48
N LEU A 362 11.48 -1.57 -11.54
CA LEU A 362 10.54 -1.79 -10.45
C LEU A 362 10.40 -0.53 -9.58
N PRO A 363 9.17 -0.04 -9.31
CA PRO A 363 8.94 1.03 -8.34
C PRO A 363 9.08 0.52 -6.90
N SER A 364 9.09 1.44 -5.93
CA SER A 364 8.72 1.11 -4.55
C SER A 364 7.29 1.57 -4.28
N LEU A 365 6.64 0.95 -3.29
CA LEU A 365 5.29 1.35 -2.89
C LEU A 365 5.24 2.81 -2.42
N ALA A 366 6.23 3.27 -1.64
CA ALA A 366 6.28 4.65 -1.15
C ALA A 366 6.32 5.67 -2.31
N ARG A 367 7.06 5.37 -3.38
CA ARG A 367 7.11 6.23 -4.57
C ARG A 367 5.79 6.24 -5.33
N VAL A 368 5.13 5.10 -5.44
CA VAL A 368 3.82 4.99 -6.09
C VAL A 368 2.76 5.76 -5.30
N VAL A 369 2.66 5.54 -3.98
CA VAL A 369 1.77 6.29 -3.09
C VAL A 369 2.00 7.79 -3.23
N SER A 370 3.27 8.24 -3.21
CA SER A 370 3.59 9.65 -3.35
C SER A 370 3.23 10.23 -4.72
N ALA A 371 3.46 9.50 -5.81
CA ALA A 371 3.14 9.96 -7.17
C ALA A 371 1.62 10.03 -7.42
N MET A 372 0.84 9.24 -6.67
CA MET A 372 -0.61 9.15 -6.79
C MET A 372 -1.38 10.07 -5.84
N ALA A 373 -0.79 10.40 -4.67
CA ALA A 373 -1.50 11.11 -3.60
C ALA A 373 -2.01 12.50 -3.99
N SER A 374 -1.50 13.09 -5.07
CA SER A 374 -1.96 14.38 -5.60
C SER A 374 -3.22 14.31 -6.48
N SER A 375 -3.67 13.12 -6.90
CA SER A 375 -4.76 12.98 -7.87
C SER A 375 -5.86 12.00 -7.45
N SER A 376 -5.61 11.11 -6.51
CA SER A 376 -6.59 10.07 -6.13
C SER A 376 -6.42 9.64 -4.69
N ASN A 377 -7.52 9.19 -4.08
CA ASN A 377 -7.52 8.61 -2.74
C ASN A 377 -7.22 7.11 -2.83
N ILE A 378 -6.29 6.65 -2.00
CA ILE A 378 -5.99 5.22 -1.88
C ILE A 378 -7.05 4.62 -0.97
N GLU A 379 -7.75 3.59 -1.44
CA GLU A 379 -8.80 2.92 -0.65
C GLU A 379 -8.23 1.67 0.03
N ASN A 380 -7.40 0.91 -0.68
CA ASN A 380 -6.70 -0.23 -0.12
C ASN A 380 -5.36 -0.51 -0.81
N VAL A 381 -4.44 -1.10 -0.05
CA VAL A 381 -3.17 -1.66 -0.52
C VAL A 381 -2.98 -3.03 0.11
N GLU A 382 -2.62 -4.03 -0.69
CA GLU A 382 -2.39 -5.40 -0.23
C GLU A 382 -1.12 -5.98 -0.86
N ASN A 383 -0.21 -6.47 -0.03
CA ASN A 383 0.98 -7.19 -0.48
C ASN A 383 0.64 -8.65 -0.83
N ILE A 384 0.81 -9.01 -2.10
CA ILE A 384 0.63 -10.36 -2.66
C ILE A 384 1.96 -11.01 -3.08
N GLY A 385 3.12 -10.40 -2.79
CA GLY A 385 4.43 -10.86 -3.27
C GLY A 385 4.74 -12.32 -2.95
N ASN A 386 4.37 -12.79 -1.76
CA ASN A 386 4.55 -14.20 -1.38
C ASN A 386 3.73 -15.18 -2.25
N GLN A 387 2.65 -14.74 -2.87
CA GLN A 387 1.84 -15.56 -3.77
C GLN A 387 2.44 -15.63 -5.18
N TYR A 388 3.18 -14.59 -5.57
CA TYR A 388 3.98 -14.59 -6.79
C TYR A 388 5.13 -15.61 -6.70
N TYR A 389 5.72 -15.82 -5.52
CA TYR A 389 6.68 -16.92 -5.33
C TYR A 389 6.10 -18.27 -5.77
N GLN A 390 4.88 -18.61 -5.35
CA GLN A 390 4.23 -19.87 -5.73
C GLN A 390 3.91 -19.92 -7.23
N THR A 391 3.47 -18.79 -7.80
CA THR A 391 3.24 -18.67 -9.25
C THR A 391 4.51 -19.04 -10.04
N LEU A 392 5.67 -18.51 -9.65
CA LEU A 392 6.97 -18.81 -10.29
C LEU A 392 7.40 -20.27 -10.09
N ARG A 393 7.05 -20.90 -8.95
CA ARG A 393 7.30 -22.34 -8.75
C ARG A 393 6.48 -23.19 -9.72
N CYS A 394 5.21 -22.86 -9.90
CA CYS A 394 4.34 -23.52 -10.88
C CYS A 394 4.87 -23.33 -12.31
N TRP A 395 5.21 -22.11 -12.69
CA TRP A 395 5.77 -21.82 -14.02
C TRP A 395 7.08 -22.57 -14.27
N ARG A 396 8.03 -22.55 -13.32
CA ARG A 396 9.28 -23.30 -13.46
C ARG A 396 9.02 -24.79 -13.66
N LYS A 397 8.15 -25.39 -12.84
CA LYS A 397 7.79 -26.81 -12.93
C LYS A 397 7.22 -27.15 -14.31
N ASN A 398 6.27 -26.35 -14.80
CA ASN A 398 5.65 -26.57 -16.10
C ASN A 398 6.66 -26.38 -17.25
N PHE A 399 7.45 -25.30 -17.19
CA PHE A 399 8.47 -24.98 -18.20
C PHE A 399 9.50 -26.09 -18.34
N LEU A 400 10.07 -26.57 -17.22
CA LEU A 400 11.06 -27.65 -17.25
C LEU A 400 10.41 -29.00 -17.60
N GLY A 401 9.16 -29.24 -17.19
CA GLY A 401 8.38 -30.41 -17.59
C GLY A 401 8.15 -30.49 -19.10
N ASN A 402 8.04 -29.34 -19.77
CA ASN A 402 7.84 -29.23 -21.21
C ASN A 402 9.12 -28.90 -21.99
N LYS A 403 10.30 -29.10 -21.39
CA LYS A 403 11.62 -28.80 -22.00
C LYS A 403 11.76 -29.30 -23.44
N ARG A 404 11.32 -30.53 -23.73
CA ARG A 404 11.42 -31.11 -25.07
C ARG A 404 10.60 -30.34 -26.11
N GLN A 405 9.36 -29.99 -25.77
CA GLN A 405 8.49 -29.21 -26.65
C GLN A 405 9.05 -27.80 -26.88
N ILE A 406 9.65 -27.19 -25.85
CA ILE A 406 10.34 -25.90 -25.98
C ILE A 406 11.52 -25.99 -26.97
N MET A 407 12.30 -27.07 -26.91
CA MET A 407 13.38 -27.31 -27.87
C MET A 407 12.86 -27.55 -29.29
N ASP A 408 11.74 -28.24 -29.44
CA ASP A 408 11.09 -28.48 -30.73
C ASP A 408 10.58 -27.17 -31.38
N LEU A 409 10.29 -26.13 -30.57
CA LEU A 409 9.99 -24.77 -31.04
C LEU A 409 11.24 -23.97 -31.47
N GLY A 410 12.44 -24.53 -31.31
CA GLY A 410 13.71 -23.93 -31.73
C GLY A 410 14.48 -23.18 -30.63
N PHE A 411 14.07 -23.30 -29.37
CA PHE A 411 14.78 -22.69 -28.23
C PHE A 411 15.86 -23.62 -27.68
N ASP A 412 17.09 -23.12 -27.54
CA ASP A 412 18.24 -23.92 -27.13
C ASP A 412 18.36 -24.09 -25.60
N ASP A 413 19.31 -24.92 -25.15
CA ASP A 413 19.58 -25.11 -23.73
C ASP A 413 20.02 -23.82 -23.01
N LYS A 414 20.63 -22.87 -23.73
CA LYS A 414 21.04 -21.58 -23.16
C LYS A 414 19.81 -20.73 -22.81
N PHE A 415 18.83 -20.70 -23.70
CA PHE A 415 17.53 -20.07 -23.47
C PHE A 415 16.84 -20.69 -22.25
N ILE A 416 16.79 -22.02 -22.19
CA ILE A 416 16.17 -22.75 -21.08
C ILE A 416 16.83 -22.42 -19.73
N ARG A 417 18.16 -22.42 -19.65
CA ARG A 417 18.89 -22.04 -18.42
C ARG A 417 18.69 -20.56 -18.06
N THR A 418 18.52 -19.69 -19.04
CA THR A 418 18.21 -18.26 -18.81
C THR A 418 16.86 -18.10 -18.12
N TRP A 419 15.84 -18.81 -18.61
CA TRP A 419 14.49 -18.79 -18.02
C TRP A 419 14.41 -19.50 -16.67
N GLU A 420 15.12 -20.62 -16.51
CA GLU A 420 15.24 -21.28 -15.22
C GLU A 420 15.87 -20.36 -14.17
N TYR A 421 16.96 -19.67 -14.53
CA TYR A 421 17.60 -18.68 -13.66
C TYR A 421 16.65 -17.53 -13.32
N TYR A 422 15.87 -17.05 -14.29
CA TYR A 422 14.86 -16.02 -14.07
C TYR A 422 13.80 -16.43 -13.05
N PHE A 423 13.25 -17.64 -13.17
CA PHE A 423 12.24 -18.13 -12.23
C PHE A 423 12.80 -18.24 -10.82
N ASP A 424 13.98 -18.84 -10.64
CA ASP A 424 14.58 -19.03 -9.31
C ASP A 424 15.12 -17.72 -8.71
N TYR A 425 15.65 -16.82 -9.53
CA TYR A 425 16.09 -15.49 -9.11
C TYR A 425 14.93 -14.65 -8.59
N SER A 426 13.83 -14.57 -9.35
CA SER A 426 12.65 -13.81 -8.98
C SER A 426 11.94 -14.45 -7.77
N ALA A 427 11.87 -15.80 -7.72
CA ALA A 427 11.30 -16.53 -6.61
C ALA A 427 12.10 -16.33 -5.31
N ALA A 428 13.43 -16.32 -5.37
CA ALA A 428 14.27 -16.00 -4.21
C ALA A 428 14.01 -14.57 -3.71
N GLY A 429 13.90 -13.61 -4.63
CA GLY A 429 13.59 -12.21 -4.30
C GLY A 429 12.28 -12.06 -3.53
N LEU A 430 11.22 -12.68 -4.02
CA LEU A 430 9.88 -12.64 -3.39
C LEU A 430 9.85 -13.41 -2.06
N LYS A 431 10.44 -14.61 -2.01
CA LYS A 431 10.50 -15.44 -0.79
C LYS A 431 11.26 -14.76 0.36
N THR A 432 12.24 -13.93 0.02
CA THR A 432 13.02 -13.16 1.00
C THR A 432 12.45 -11.78 1.27
N LEU A 433 11.29 -11.43 0.70
CA LEU A 433 10.65 -10.12 0.77
C LEU A 433 11.57 -8.97 0.29
N THR A 434 12.52 -9.31 -0.58
CA THR A 434 13.42 -8.35 -1.20
C THR A 434 12.94 -7.88 -2.58
N LEU A 435 11.88 -8.53 -3.07
CA LEU A 435 10.89 -8.07 -4.03
C LEU A 435 9.51 -8.22 -3.37
N GLY A 436 8.54 -7.41 -3.80
CA GLY A 436 7.15 -7.54 -3.42
C GLY A 436 6.24 -7.43 -4.64
N ASP A 437 4.95 -7.61 -4.46
CA ASP A 437 3.92 -7.35 -5.47
C ASP A 437 2.69 -6.85 -4.73
N TYR A 438 2.09 -5.76 -5.21
CA TYR A 438 1.01 -5.08 -4.52
C TYR A 438 -0.20 -4.93 -5.43
N GLN A 439 -1.39 -5.17 -4.87
CA GLN A 439 -2.64 -4.69 -5.43
C GLN A 439 -3.07 -3.42 -4.69
N ILE A 440 -3.37 -2.36 -5.45
CA ILE A 440 -3.82 -1.06 -4.94
C ILE A 440 -5.16 -0.72 -5.58
N GLY A 441 -6.18 -0.50 -4.75
CA GLY A 441 -7.47 0.04 -5.15
C GLY A 441 -7.59 1.51 -4.79
N MET A 442 -8.12 2.32 -5.69
CA MET A 442 -8.16 3.78 -5.57
C MET A 442 -9.48 4.34 -6.08
N ALA A 443 -9.95 5.40 -5.43
CA ALA A 443 -11.06 6.19 -5.90
C ALA A 443 -10.57 7.55 -6.42
N ALA A 444 -11.22 8.05 -7.47
CA ALA A 444 -11.07 9.42 -7.91
C ALA A 444 -11.26 10.37 -6.71
N ALA A 445 -10.46 11.43 -6.65
CA ALA A 445 -10.53 12.40 -5.56
C ALA A 445 -11.90 13.13 -5.49
N GLN A 446 -12.75 13.03 -6.53
CA GLN A 446 -13.98 13.82 -6.68
C GLN A 446 -15.27 13.00 -6.53
N GLY A 447 -15.47 12.40 -5.36
CA GLY A 447 -16.74 11.75 -4.99
C GLY A 447 -17.74 12.68 -4.28
N LEU A 448 -17.82 13.96 -4.63
CA LEU A 448 -18.65 14.90 -3.88
C LEU A 448 -20.08 14.94 -4.45
N LEU A 449 -20.86 13.97 -3.97
CA LEU A 449 -22.31 13.73 -4.10
C LEU A 449 -22.68 12.63 -5.10
N GLY A 450 -22.64 11.39 -4.62
CA GLY A 450 -23.37 10.27 -5.21
C GLY A 450 -24.88 10.55 -5.30
N LYS A 451 -25.55 9.80 -6.18
CA LYS A 451 -27.00 9.92 -6.43
C LYS A 451 -27.80 9.42 -5.22
N ASP A 452 -28.18 10.30 -4.30
CA ASP A 452 -29.26 9.93 -3.36
C ASP A 452 -30.59 9.80 -4.11
N LYS A 453 -31.11 8.58 -4.11
CA LYS A 453 -32.51 8.27 -4.40
C LYS A 453 -33.35 8.70 -3.19
N ASP A 454 -34.53 9.20 -3.48
CA ASP A 454 -35.62 9.53 -2.56
C ASP A 454 -35.48 10.85 -1.77
N MET A 455 -36.02 11.94 -2.34
CA MET A 455 -36.89 12.89 -1.62
C MET A 455 -37.80 13.64 -2.61
N VAL A 456 -39.08 13.76 -2.23
CA VAL A 456 -40.24 14.20 -3.02
C VAL A 456 -40.27 15.73 -3.19
N THR A 457 -40.74 16.18 -4.35
CA THR A 457 -40.89 17.58 -4.84
C THR A 457 -41.75 18.52 -3.99
N PRO A 458 -41.47 19.84 -3.98
CA PRO A 458 -42.45 20.89 -3.64
C PRO A 458 -42.72 21.89 -4.79
N PRO A 459 -43.87 22.63 -4.77
CA PRO A 459 -44.30 23.49 -5.88
C PRO A 459 -43.91 24.98 -5.76
N SER A 460 -43.84 25.62 -6.94
CA SER A 460 -44.03 27.03 -7.38
C SER A 460 -43.47 28.26 -6.61
N LYS A 461 -42.83 29.15 -7.41
CA LYS A 461 -42.15 30.45 -7.14
C LYS A 461 -43.00 31.54 -6.46
N PRO A 462 -42.36 32.58 -5.85
CA PRO A 462 -42.23 33.84 -6.62
C PRO A 462 -40.93 34.69 -6.40
N LYS A 463 -40.61 35.41 -7.49
CA LYS A 463 -39.97 36.73 -7.73
C LYS A 463 -38.65 37.19 -7.05
N ARG A 464 -37.92 37.97 -7.87
CA ARG A 464 -36.47 38.23 -7.88
C ARG A 464 -36.16 39.70 -7.57
N MET A 465 -35.14 39.95 -6.75
CA MET A 465 -34.32 41.17 -6.78
C MET A 465 -32.90 40.81 -6.30
N GLU A 466 -31.87 41.27 -7.02
CA GLU A 466 -30.46 40.93 -6.79
C GLU A 466 -29.82 41.76 -5.67
N PRO A 467 -28.97 41.14 -4.84
CA PRO A 467 -27.54 41.45 -4.90
C PRO A 467 -26.64 40.21 -4.96
N SER A 468 -25.45 40.41 -5.54
CA SER A 468 -24.46 39.39 -5.88
C SER A 468 -23.77 38.78 -4.65
N LEU A 469 -23.97 37.48 -4.45
CA LEU A 469 -23.10 36.57 -3.70
C LEU A 469 -23.11 35.22 -4.43
N THR A 470 -21.91 34.72 -4.73
CA THR A 470 -21.65 33.62 -5.66
C THR A 470 -22.19 32.27 -5.20
N GLU A 471 -22.99 31.69 -6.10
CA GLU A 471 -23.01 30.28 -6.52
C GLU A 471 -22.97 29.21 -5.40
N LYS A 472 -24.17 28.90 -4.86
CA LYS A 472 -24.82 27.56 -4.76
C LYS A 472 -25.52 27.29 -3.40
N GLY A 473 -26.85 27.18 -3.43
CA GLY A 473 -27.66 26.24 -2.63
C GLY A 473 -27.92 26.49 -1.14
N ALA A 474 -28.01 27.73 -0.64
CA ALA A 474 -28.41 28.02 0.73
C ALA A 474 -29.54 29.07 0.80
N ARG A 475 -30.49 28.92 1.72
CA ARG A 475 -31.50 29.96 2.01
C ARG A 475 -31.21 30.57 3.38
N ILE A 476 -31.19 31.89 3.47
CA ILE A 476 -31.01 32.65 4.70
C ILE A 476 -32.33 33.34 5.00
N LEU A 477 -32.87 33.09 6.19
CA LEU A 477 -34.02 33.75 6.77
C LEU A 477 -33.52 34.72 7.85
N GLU A 478 -33.90 35.99 7.73
CA GLU A 478 -33.59 37.02 8.73
C GLU A 478 -34.85 37.28 9.59
N GLU A 479 -34.69 37.52 10.90
CA GLU A 479 -35.78 37.99 11.76
C GLU A 479 -36.26 39.39 11.31
N GLY A 480 -37.17 39.41 10.32
CA GLY A 480 -37.69 40.65 9.71
C GLY A 480 -38.33 40.47 8.33
N GLU A 481 -38.97 39.33 8.05
CA GLU A 481 -39.63 38.94 6.78
C GLU A 481 -38.75 38.81 5.52
N THR A 482 -37.45 39.14 5.58
CA THR A 482 -36.56 39.08 4.41
C THR A 482 -35.97 37.68 4.24
N VAL A 483 -36.27 37.05 3.10
CA VAL A 483 -35.73 35.74 2.71
C VAL A 483 -34.72 35.92 1.58
N LEU A 484 -33.44 35.67 1.86
CA LEU A 484 -32.39 35.63 0.84
C LEU A 484 -32.20 34.19 0.37
N THR A 485 -32.38 33.93 -0.92
CA THR A 485 -32.19 32.59 -1.51
C THR A 485 -31.02 32.60 -2.47
N PHE A 486 -30.05 31.75 -2.21
CA PHE A 486 -28.89 31.50 -3.07
C PHE A 486 -29.05 30.11 -3.68
N GLU A 487 -29.25 30.04 -4.99
CA GLU A 487 -29.39 28.77 -5.73
C GLU A 487 -28.19 28.54 -6.65
N GLY A 488 -27.80 27.27 -6.79
CA GLY A 488 -26.66 26.86 -7.61
C GLY A 488 -27.06 26.55 -9.04
N ASN A 489 -26.12 26.72 -9.97
CA ASN A 489 -26.33 26.40 -11.38
C ASN A 489 -26.08 24.90 -11.71
N ASP A 490 -25.59 24.11 -10.74
CA ASP A 490 -25.30 22.68 -10.92
C ASP A 490 -26.45 21.81 -10.38
N SER A 491 -27.07 21.05 -11.27
CA SER A 491 -28.19 20.15 -10.96
C SER A 491 -27.80 18.87 -10.21
N ARG A 492 -26.50 18.61 -10.02
CA ARG A 492 -25.98 17.43 -9.31
C ARG A 492 -26.01 17.59 -7.79
N CYS A 493 -25.90 18.82 -7.26
CA CYS A 493 -25.99 19.06 -5.81
C CYS A 493 -27.43 19.39 -5.41
N ARG A 494 -28.05 18.51 -4.62
CA ARG A 494 -29.42 18.65 -4.13
C ARG A 494 -29.50 19.08 -2.66
N LEU A 495 -28.36 19.31 -2.02
CA LEU A 495 -28.31 19.74 -0.63
C LEU A 495 -28.97 21.10 -0.45
N LYS A 496 -29.68 21.25 0.67
CA LYS A 496 -30.31 22.50 1.08
C LYS A 496 -30.03 22.73 2.55
N SER A 497 -29.65 23.97 2.87
CA SER A 497 -29.58 24.45 4.24
C SER A 497 -30.37 25.75 4.37
N VAL A 498 -31.08 25.89 5.50
CA VAL A 498 -31.88 27.08 5.82
C VAL A 498 -31.43 27.61 7.18
N LEU A 499 -30.81 28.80 7.17
CA LEU A 499 -30.29 29.47 8.36
C LEU A 499 -31.31 30.51 8.85
N GLU A 500 -31.48 30.62 10.16
CA GLU A 500 -32.20 31.69 10.83
C GLU A 500 -31.19 32.56 11.58
N ILE A 501 -31.04 33.82 11.17
CA ILE A 501 -30.09 34.75 11.79
C ILE A 501 -30.79 35.52 12.91
N HIS A 502 -30.26 35.37 14.13
CA HIS A 502 -30.80 35.99 15.36
C HIS A 502 -30.02 37.25 15.77
N SER A 503 -28.81 37.43 15.25
CA SER A 503 -27.89 38.49 15.65
C SER A 503 -27.08 39.03 14.46
N PRO A 504 -26.99 40.36 14.27
CA PRO A 504 -26.19 40.96 13.20
C PRO A 504 -24.68 40.70 13.38
N GLN A 505 -24.24 40.24 14.56
CA GLN A 505 -22.85 39.81 14.79
C GLN A 505 -22.44 38.66 13.87
N PHE A 506 -23.39 37.85 13.41
CA PHE A 506 -23.16 36.80 12.41
C PHE A 506 -22.38 37.34 11.20
N TYR A 507 -22.88 38.41 10.57
CA TYR A 507 -22.28 38.98 9.37
C TYR A 507 -20.88 39.52 9.65
N TRP A 508 -20.68 40.19 10.79
CA TRP A 508 -19.39 40.74 11.17
C TRP A 508 -18.34 39.65 11.43
N LYS A 509 -18.71 38.60 12.15
CA LYS A 509 -17.83 37.47 12.45
C LYS A 509 -17.43 36.72 11.18
N VAL A 510 -18.40 36.35 10.35
CA VAL A 510 -18.15 35.66 9.07
C VAL A 510 -17.28 36.52 8.14
N MET A 511 -17.55 37.83 8.04
CA MET A 511 -16.75 38.74 7.21
C MET A 511 -15.30 38.86 7.69
N THR A 512 -15.08 38.97 9.00
CA THR A 512 -13.74 39.29 9.55
C THR A 512 -12.87 38.07 9.84
N GLN A 513 -13.49 36.91 10.06
CA GLN A 513 -12.82 35.68 10.49
C GLN A 513 -13.18 34.45 9.65
N ALA A 514 -13.92 34.62 8.56
CA ALA A 514 -14.26 33.55 7.61
C ALA A 514 -14.87 32.31 8.30
N ASP A 515 -14.26 31.13 8.12
CA ASP A 515 -14.69 29.85 8.68
C ASP A 515 -14.68 29.82 10.21
N LEU A 516 -13.65 30.37 10.85
CA LEU A 516 -13.61 30.55 12.31
C LEU A 516 -14.70 31.50 12.79
N GLY A 517 -15.04 32.51 11.98
CA GLY A 517 -16.13 33.44 12.25
C GLY A 517 -17.51 32.77 12.18
N LEU A 518 -17.71 31.86 11.22
CA LEU A 518 -18.94 31.07 11.11
C LEU A 518 -19.10 30.14 12.32
N ALA A 519 -18.04 29.47 12.74
CA ALA A 519 -18.06 28.63 13.93
C ALA A 519 -18.32 29.46 15.21
N ASP A 520 -17.63 30.60 15.37
CA ASP A 520 -17.86 31.49 16.51
C ASP A 520 -19.30 32.02 16.53
N ALA A 521 -19.88 32.39 15.38
CA ALA A 521 -21.27 32.82 15.31
C ALA A 521 -22.25 31.70 15.74
N TYR A 522 -22.03 30.46 15.30
CA TYR A 522 -22.88 29.33 15.67
C TYR A 522 -22.77 29.00 17.17
N THR A 523 -21.54 28.92 17.69
CA THR A 523 -21.27 28.60 19.11
C THR A 523 -21.86 29.65 20.05
N ASN A 524 -21.90 30.92 19.65
CA ASN A 524 -22.53 31.99 20.42
C ASN A 524 -24.06 32.07 20.25
N GLY A 525 -24.65 31.28 19.33
CA GLY A 525 -26.08 31.29 19.06
C GLY A 525 -26.54 32.49 18.22
N ASP A 526 -25.63 33.12 17.46
CA ASP A 526 -25.98 34.25 16.58
C ASP A 526 -26.88 33.82 15.40
N PHE A 527 -26.91 32.53 15.10
CA PHE A 527 -27.82 31.93 14.11
C PHE A 527 -28.13 30.46 14.45
N SER A 528 -29.22 29.93 13.90
CA SER A 528 -29.58 28.52 13.96
C SER A 528 -30.03 27.98 12.60
N PHE A 529 -30.47 26.72 12.56
CA PHE A 529 -30.98 26.08 11.36
C PHE A 529 -32.45 25.66 11.56
N VAL A 530 -33.25 25.82 10.51
CA VAL A 530 -34.64 25.31 10.49
C VAL A 530 -34.66 23.79 10.60
N ASP A 531 -33.81 23.12 9.81
CA ASP A 531 -33.53 21.70 9.98
C ASP A 531 -32.41 21.54 11.02
N LYS A 532 -32.81 21.16 12.24
CA LYS A 532 -31.88 20.95 13.35
C LYS A 532 -31.07 19.66 13.23
N GLU A 533 -31.45 18.72 12.37
CA GLU A 533 -30.75 17.44 12.25
C GLU A 533 -29.65 17.46 11.21
N THR A 534 -29.93 18.09 10.04
CA THR A 534 -28.99 18.09 8.91
C THR A 534 -28.61 19.48 8.41
N GLY A 535 -29.23 20.56 8.92
CA GLY A 535 -29.01 21.91 8.41
C GLY A 535 -27.55 22.37 8.45
N LEU A 536 -26.86 22.14 9.57
CA LEU A 536 -25.44 22.50 9.72
C LEU A 536 -24.54 21.61 8.87
N LEU A 537 -24.71 20.29 8.95
CA LEU A 537 -24.01 19.32 8.10
C LEU A 537 -24.13 19.69 6.60
N ASN A 538 -25.35 19.95 6.13
CA ASN A 538 -25.61 20.32 4.74
C ASN A 538 -24.90 21.62 4.37
N LEU A 539 -24.90 22.63 5.25
CA LEU A 539 -24.16 23.88 5.02
C LEU A 539 -22.67 23.61 4.84
N ILE A 540 -22.05 22.81 5.72
CA ILE A 540 -20.63 22.47 5.63
C ILE A 540 -20.32 21.75 4.31
N MET A 541 -21.13 20.75 3.94
CA MET A 541 -20.96 20.02 2.68
C MET A 541 -21.13 20.93 1.45
N ILE A 542 -22.07 21.88 1.49
CA ILE A 542 -22.24 22.90 0.45
C ILE A 542 -20.98 23.78 0.34
N LEU A 543 -20.42 24.23 1.46
CA LEU A 543 -19.21 25.06 1.49
C LEU A 543 -18.00 24.31 0.92
N ILE A 544 -17.84 23.03 1.28
CA ILE A 544 -16.78 22.15 0.75
C ILE A 544 -16.92 22.01 -0.77
N ALA A 545 -18.10 21.62 -1.26
CA ALA A 545 -18.36 21.43 -2.69
C ALA A 545 -18.14 22.71 -3.52
N ASN A 546 -18.35 23.89 -2.92
CA ASN A 546 -18.08 25.17 -3.58
C ASN A 546 -16.60 25.55 -3.61
N ARG A 547 -15.84 25.19 -2.58
CA ARG A 547 -14.39 25.42 -2.55
C ARG A 547 -13.69 24.65 -3.69
N GLU A 548 -14.05 23.39 -3.88
CA GLU A 548 -13.40 22.51 -4.87
C GLU A 548 -13.71 22.91 -6.32
N MET A 549 -14.96 23.29 -6.63
CA MET A 549 -15.27 23.75 -7.99
C MET A 549 -14.55 25.07 -8.36
N ASN A 550 -14.28 25.91 -7.37
CA ASN A 550 -13.57 27.17 -7.59
C ASN A 550 -12.06 26.96 -7.78
N SER A 551 -11.45 25.93 -7.18
CA SER A 551 -10.04 25.60 -7.41
C SER A 551 -9.81 25.13 -8.85
N GLN A 552 -10.72 24.31 -9.40
CA GLN A 552 -10.64 23.78 -10.78
C GLN A 552 -10.72 24.85 -11.88
N LYS A 553 -11.56 25.88 -11.70
CA LYS A 553 -11.69 26.98 -12.68
C LYS A 553 -10.45 27.88 -12.73
N SER A 554 -9.50 27.75 -11.80
CA SER A 554 -8.42 28.71 -11.56
C SER A 554 -7.02 28.30 -12.02
N ASN A 555 -6.89 27.53 -13.10
CA ASN A 555 -5.57 27.30 -13.73
C ASN A 555 -4.91 28.57 -14.34
N LEU A 556 -5.59 29.73 -14.33
CA LEU A 556 -5.04 31.03 -14.75
C LEU A 556 -4.88 32.08 -13.63
N ALA A 557 -5.07 31.73 -12.36
CA ALA A 557 -4.89 32.73 -11.29
C ALA A 557 -4.38 32.12 -9.97
N LYS A 558 -3.08 31.76 -9.92
CA LYS A 558 -2.30 31.80 -8.66
C LYS A 558 -2.07 33.23 -8.15
N LYS A 559 -3.05 34.11 -8.33
CA LYS A 559 -3.08 35.48 -7.80
C LYS A 559 -4.43 35.68 -7.14
N ARG A 560 -4.41 35.69 -5.80
CA ARG A 560 -5.44 36.27 -4.91
C ARG A 560 -6.88 35.93 -5.27
N GLY A 561 -7.50 35.02 -4.51
CA GLY A 561 -8.95 35.01 -4.43
C GLY A 561 -9.45 36.40 -4.04
N TRP A 562 -10.42 36.94 -4.78
CA TRP A 562 -11.06 38.24 -4.53
C TRP A 562 -11.76 38.36 -3.16
N TRP A 563 -11.80 37.29 -2.37
CA TRP A 563 -12.22 37.26 -0.96
C TRP A 563 -11.07 37.44 0.04
N THR A 564 -9.84 37.69 -0.42
CA THR A 564 -8.79 38.17 0.49
C THR A 564 -9.32 39.49 1.06
N PRO A 565 -9.64 39.59 2.36
CA PRO A 565 -10.38 40.74 2.86
C PRO A 565 -9.61 42.02 2.51
N MET A 566 -10.30 42.98 1.91
CA MET A 566 -9.72 44.25 1.42
C MET A 566 -9.21 45.15 2.57
N PHE A 567 -9.23 44.66 3.81
CA PHE A 567 -8.97 45.42 5.02
C PHE A 567 -7.93 44.73 5.92
N LEU A 568 -7.02 45.53 6.51
CA LEU A 568 -5.95 45.11 7.42
C LEU A 568 -6.40 44.27 8.64
N SER A 569 -7.70 44.20 8.95
CA SER A 569 -8.25 43.47 10.11
C SER A 569 -8.11 41.95 10.02
N ALA A 570 -8.22 41.36 8.82
CA ALA A 570 -8.01 39.93 8.61
C ALA A 570 -6.54 39.52 8.84
N GLY A 571 -5.59 40.42 8.56
CA GLY A 571 -4.18 40.24 8.85
C GLY A 571 -3.89 40.18 10.36
N LEU A 572 -4.57 41.00 11.17
CA LEU A 572 -4.43 41.00 12.64
C LEU A 572 -5.05 39.75 13.29
N ALA A 573 -6.23 39.33 12.83
CA ALA A 573 -6.86 38.09 13.29
C ALA A 573 -6.02 36.86 12.90
N SER A 574 -5.55 36.79 11.65
CA SER A 574 -4.65 35.74 11.17
C SER A 574 -3.32 35.69 11.96
N THR A 575 -2.74 36.85 12.29
CA THR A 575 -1.50 36.92 13.10
C THR A 575 -1.74 36.43 14.55
N LYS A 576 -2.90 36.73 15.15
CA LYS A 576 -3.28 36.24 16.48
C LYS A 576 -3.36 34.70 16.51
N TYR A 577 -4.02 34.09 15.53
CA TYR A 577 -4.14 32.64 15.43
C TYR A 577 -2.81 31.97 15.08
N PHE A 578 -2.03 32.57 14.18
CA PHE A 578 -0.68 32.10 13.85
C PHE A 578 0.26 32.08 15.06
N MET A 579 0.29 33.16 15.86
CA MET A 579 1.10 33.20 17.08
C MET A 579 0.64 32.17 18.10
N LYS A 580 -0.68 32.05 18.34
CA LYS A 580 -1.23 31.01 19.25
C LYS A 580 -0.86 29.60 18.80
N HIS A 581 -0.92 29.32 17.50
CA HIS A 581 -0.53 28.04 16.92
C HIS A 581 0.96 27.74 17.15
N ALA A 582 1.84 28.71 16.93
CA ALA A 582 3.28 28.55 17.19
C ALA A 582 3.61 28.22 18.65
N PHE A 583 2.85 28.74 19.63
CA PHE A 583 3.01 28.41 21.06
C PHE A 583 2.41 27.05 21.47
N ARG A 584 1.71 26.35 20.56
CA ARG A 584 1.05 25.06 20.82
C ARG A 584 1.82 23.85 20.26
N GLN A 585 3.05 24.03 19.76
CA GLN A 585 3.89 22.94 19.23
C GLN A 585 4.05 21.78 20.24
N ASN A 586 3.99 20.55 19.75
CA ASN A 586 3.98 19.30 20.55
C ASN A 586 5.37 18.87 21.06
N THR A 587 6.08 19.80 21.72
CA THR A 587 7.22 19.45 22.57
C THR A 587 6.77 18.56 23.74
N LEU A 588 7.69 17.83 24.39
CA LEU A 588 7.38 16.92 25.51
C LEU A 588 6.43 17.54 26.56
N THR A 589 6.80 18.69 27.11
CA THR A 589 6.02 19.36 28.17
C THR A 589 4.68 19.88 27.67
N GLN A 590 4.60 20.32 26.41
CA GLN A 590 3.40 20.91 25.84
C GLN A 590 2.40 19.85 25.35
N THR A 591 2.87 18.71 24.87
CA THR A 591 2.04 17.58 24.40
C THR A 591 1.11 17.11 25.53
N ARG A 592 1.65 16.89 26.73
CA ARG A 592 0.85 16.53 27.91
C ARG A 592 -0.21 17.58 28.25
N ARG A 593 0.12 18.88 28.13
CA ARG A 593 -0.84 19.98 28.37
C ARG A 593 -1.94 20.04 27.31
N ASN A 594 -1.61 19.76 26.05
CA ASN A 594 -2.59 19.74 24.96
C ASN A 594 -3.57 18.56 25.12
N ILE A 595 -3.06 17.37 25.44
CA ILE A 595 -3.87 16.14 25.62
C ILE A 595 -4.75 16.24 26.87
N SER A 596 -4.19 16.61 28.03
CA SER A 596 -4.97 16.73 29.29
C SER A 596 -6.14 17.71 29.18
N ARG A 597 -6.00 18.82 28.44
CA ARG A 597 -7.08 19.80 28.26
C ARG A 597 -8.35 19.23 27.60
N HIS A 598 -8.21 18.21 26.76
CA HIS A 598 -9.34 17.60 26.07
C HIS A 598 -9.82 16.34 26.81
N TYR A 599 -8.89 15.44 27.16
CA TYR A 599 -9.26 14.13 27.71
C TYR A 599 -9.51 14.14 29.22
N ASP A 600 -9.02 15.14 29.96
CA ASP A 600 -9.32 15.29 31.39
C ASP A 600 -10.56 16.19 31.62
N LEU A 601 -11.41 16.41 30.60
CA LEU A 601 -12.67 17.17 30.74
C LEU A 601 -13.63 16.49 31.72
N SER A 602 -14.07 15.27 31.42
CA SER A 602 -14.83 14.41 32.33
C SER A 602 -15.11 13.05 31.67
N ASN A 603 -14.76 11.94 32.32
CA ASN A 603 -15.16 10.60 31.87
C ASN A 603 -16.69 10.45 31.85
N GLU A 604 -17.41 11.12 32.77
CA GLU A 604 -18.87 11.11 32.80
C GLU A 604 -19.46 11.79 31.56
N LEU A 605 -18.85 12.88 31.08
CA LEU A 605 -19.26 13.52 29.83
C LEU A 605 -19.09 12.58 28.64
N PHE A 606 -17.92 11.95 28.49
CA PHE A 606 -17.64 11.05 27.38
C PHE A 606 -18.60 9.85 27.37
N ALA A 607 -18.90 9.28 28.54
CA ALA A 607 -19.83 8.16 28.68
C ALA A 607 -21.28 8.49 28.24
N LEU A 608 -21.67 9.77 28.17
CA LEU A 608 -23.01 10.16 27.73
C LEU A 608 -23.20 10.13 26.21
N PHE A 609 -22.13 10.06 25.42
CA PHE A 609 -22.24 10.01 23.97
C PHE A 609 -21.47 8.89 23.29
N LEU A 610 -20.41 8.37 23.93
CA LEU A 610 -19.76 7.14 23.51
C LEU A 610 -20.60 5.92 23.88
N ASP A 611 -20.27 4.77 23.29
CA ASP A 611 -20.79 3.47 23.72
C ASP A 611 -20.00 2.94 24.94
N ASP A 612 -20.43 1.79 25.47
CA ASP A 612 -19.85 1.16 26.66
C ASP A 612 -18.34 0.82 26.54
N THR A 613 -17.82 0.74 25.31
CA THR A 613 -16.37 0.56 25.10
C THR A 613 -15.55 1.81 25.45
N MET A 614 -16.18 2.97 25.64
CA MET A 614 -15.51 4.26 25.81
C MET A 614 -14.50 4.56 24.68
N SER A 615 -14.79 4.11 23.45
CA SER A 615 -13.92 4.31 22.29
C SER A 615 -14.18 5.67 21.63
N TYR A 616 -13.31 6.64 21.85
CA TYR A 616 -13.33 7.91 21.13
C TYR A 616 -12.44 7.87 19.88
N SER A 617 -12.82 7.01 18.94
CA SER A 617 -12.16 6.80 17.65
C SER A 617 -13.21 6.30 16.65
N SER A 618 -12.85 6.24 15.36
CA SER A 618 -13.71 5.64 14.33
C SER A 618 -14.14 4.21 14.69
N ALA A 619 -15.42 3.89 14.47
CA ALA A 619 -15.94 2.53 14.44
C ALA A 619 -15.89 1.96 13.01
N VAL A 620 -16.08 0.65 12.82
CA VAL A 620 -16.20 0.04 11.50
C VAL A 620 -17.55 -0.65 11.39
N PHE A 621 -18.46 -0.04 10.63
CA PHE A 621 -19.83 -0.51 10.48
C PHE A 621 -19.94 -1.57 9.40
N LYS A 622 -20.76 -2.57 9.66
CA LYS A 622 -21.25 -3.49 8.64
C LYS A 622 -22.38 -2.81 7.87
N SER A 623 -23.37 -2.22 8.54
CA SER A 623 -24.50 -1.53 7.90
C SER A 623 -24.84 -0.22 8.60
N ASP A 624 -25.59 0.64 7.89
CA ASP A 624 -26.04 1.95 8.37
C ASP A 624 -26.88 1.90 9.66
N ASP A 625 -27.54 0.76 9.93
CA ASP A 625 -28.43 0.54 11.07
C ASP A 625 -27.78 -0.19 12.25
N GLU A 626 -26.50 -0.56 12.12
CA GLU A 626 -25.80 -1.31 13.15
C GLU A 626 -25.48 -0.46 14.38
N ASP A 627 -25.53 -1.08 15.56
CA ASP A 627 -25.22 -0.40 16.81
C ASP A 627 -23.73 -0.02 16.93
N LEU A 628 -23.48 1.13 17.57
CA LEU A 628 -22.14 1.71 17.70
C LEU A 628 -21.15 0.75 18.40
N MET A 629 -21.60 0.05 19.45
CA MET A 629 -20.74 -0.86 20.22
C MET A 629 -20.27 -2.03 19.35
N THR A 630 -21.17 -2.68 18.60
CA THR A 630 -20.82 -3.76 17.66
C THR A 630 -19.83 -3.27 16.61
N ALA A 631 -20.02 -2.06 16.07
CA ALA A 631 -19.11 -1.46 15.11
C ALA A 631 -17.73 -1.14 15.72
N GLN A 632 -17.67 -0.67 16.97
CA GLN A 632 -16.42 -0.43 17.69
C GLN A 632 -15.66 -1.73 17.98
N MET A 633 -16.38 -2.76 18.44
CA MET A 633 -15.80 -4.09 18.68
C MET A 633 -15.28 -4.73 17.40
N ARG A 634 -15.92 -4.49 16.25
CA ARG A 634 -15.39 -4.90 14.95
C ARG A 634 -14.09 -4.21 14.62
N LYS A 635 -14.03 -2.88 14.77
CA LYS A 635 -12.79 -2.11 14.58
C LYS A 635 -11.66 -2.64 15.46
N ILE A 636 -11.95 -2.91 16.73
CA ILE A 636 -11.00 -3.54 17.67
C ILE A 636 -10.54 -4.90 17.15
N SER A 637 -11.45 -5.79 16.75
CA SER A 637 -11.07 -7.10 16.21
C SER A 637 -10.16 -6.97 14.98
N LEU A 638 -10.46 -6.05 14.07
CA LEU A 638 -9.65 -5.79 12.87
C LEU A 638 -8.23 -5.35 13.22
N LEU A 639 -8.06 -4.44 14.19
CA LEU A 639 -6.73 -4.04 14.67
C LEU A 639 -5.95 -5.22 15.25
N ILE A 640 -6.60 -6.08 16.05
CA ILE A 640 -5.97 -7.27 16.63
C ILE A 640 -5.55 -8.27 15.55
N ASP A 641 -6.42 -8.50 14.57
CA ASP A 641 -6.16 -9.40 13.46
C ASP A 641 -5.04 -8.88 12.54
N LYS A 642 -5.04 -7.58 12.22
CA LYS A 642 -3.96 -6.93 11.45
C LYS A 642 -2.62 -6.99 12.19
N ALA A 643 -2.64 -6.90 13.52
CA ALA A 643 -1.45 -7.06 14.34
C ALA A 643 -0.98 -8.52 14.46
N ARG A 644 -1.78 -9.54 14.09
CA ARG A 644 -1.42 -10.96 14.21
C ARG A 644 -0.87 -11.30 15.60
N VAL A 645 -1.61 -10.91 16.64
CA VAL A 645 -1.20 -11.14 18.04
C VAL A 645 -1.34 -12.63 18.38
N GLU A 646 -0.35 -13.18 19.07
CA GLU A 646 -0.31 -14.56 19.56
C GLU A 646 0.01 -14.54 21.05
N LYS A 647 -0.28 -15.63 21.76
CA LYS A 647 -0.05 -15.76 23.21
C LYS A 647 1.37 -15.43 23.66
N LYS A 648 2.38 -15.73 22.83
CA LYS A 648 3.79 -15.52 23.15
C LYS A 648 4.23 -14.05 23.05
N HIS A 649 3.45 -13.22 22.38
CA HIS A 649 3.85 -11.85 22.06
C HIS A 649 3.71 -10.90 23.27
N GLU A 650 4.51 -9.85 23.25
CA GLU A 650 4.33 -8.66 24.06
C GLU A 650 3.87 -7.49 23.18
N VAL A 651 2.75 -6.87 23.55
CA VAL A 651 2.10 -5.82 22.78
C VAL A 651 2.28 -4.47 23.48
N LEU A 652 2.69 -3.45 22.72
CA LEU A 652 2.66 -2.05 23.13
C LEU A 652 1.50 -1.31 22.46
N GLU A 653 0.70 -0.61 23.25
CA GLU A 653 -0.29 0.34 22.76
C GLU A 653 0.12 1.78 23.07
N ILE A 654 0.36 2.56 22.01
CA ILE A 654 0.71 3.98 22.13
C ILE A 654 -0.57 4.80 22.07
N GLY A 655 -0.99 5.35 23.21
CA GLY A 655 -2.26 6.04 23.36
C GLY A 655 -3.41 5.09 23.72
N CYS A 656 -3.31 4.42 24.88
CA CYS A 656 -4.20 3.31 25.24
C CYS A 656 -5.64 3.68 25.62
N GLY A 657 -5.99 4.97 25.59
CA GLY A 657 -7.31 5.47 25.94
C GLY A 657 -7.83 4.88 27.25
N TRP A 658 -9.07 4.39 27.21
CA TRP A 658 -9.79 3.81 28.35
C TRP A 658 -9.56 2.30 28.53
N GLY A 659 -8.64 1.69 27.76
CA GLY A 659 -8.13 0.33 27.98
C GLY A 659 -8.90 -0.82 27.32
N THR A 660 -9.95 -0.54 26.53
CA THR A 660 -10.76 -1.61 25.91
C THR A 660 -9.97 -2.47 24.93
N LEU A 661 -9.08 -1.89 24.11
CA LEU A 661 -8.24 -2.67 23.20
C LEU A 661 -7.32 -3.65 23.96
N ALA A 662 -6.70 -3.18 25.05
CA ALA A 662 -5.86 -4.02 25.91
C ALA A 662 -6.62 -5.24 26.46
N ILE A 663 -7.82 -5.00 26.98
CA ILE A 663 -8.69 -6.04 27.53
C ILE A 663 -9.01 -7.08 26.44
N GLU A 664 -9.43 -6.64 25.25
CA GLU A 664 -9.82 -7.55 24.18
C GLU A 664 -8.65 -8.32 23.57
N VAL A 665 -7.48 -7.70 23.43
CA VAL A 665 -6.24 -8.36 23.00
C VAL A 665 -5.88 -9.51 23.95
N VAL A 666 -5.85 -9.23 25.26
CA VAL A 666 -5.43 -10.22 26.26
C VAL A 666 -6.51 -11.28 26.47
N ARG A 667 -7.81 -10.92 26.45
CA ARG A 667 -8.90 -11.92 26.48
C ARG A 667 -8.79 -12.93 25.34
N ARG A 668 -8.50 -12.44 24.14
CA ARG A 668 -8.44 -13.28 22.93
C ARG A 668 -7.19 -14.15 22.87
N THR A 669 -6.06 -13.66 23.33
CA THR A 669 -4.75 -14.29 23.07
C THR A 669 -4.00 -14.76 24.32
N GLY A 670 -4.27 -14.15 25.48
CA GLY A 670 -3.50 -14.36 26.71
C GLY A 670 -2.07 -13.82 26.64
N CYS A 671 -1.78 -12.89 25.72
CA CYS A 671 -0.47 -12.27 25.57
C CYS A 671 -0.17 -11.26 26.69
N LYS A 672 1.06 -10.74 26.73
CA LYS A 672 1.40 -9.60 27.58
C LYS A 672 1.07 -8.29 26.88
N TYR A 673 0.63 -7.29 27.64
CA TYR A 673 0.20 -6.02 27.12
C TYR A 673 0.71 -4.85 27.97
N THR A 674 1.25 -3.83 27.30
CA THR A 674 1.60 -2.55 27.91
C THR A 674 0.91 -1.43 27.14
N GLY A 675 0.02 -0.68 27.81
CA GLY A 675 -0.59 0.52 27.25
C GLY A 675 -0.03 1.80 27.88
N ILE A 676 0.26 2.80 27.06
CA ILE A 676 0.73 4.10 27.56
C ILE A 676 -0.26 5.22 27.22
N THR A 677 -0.46 6.15 28.15
CA THR A 677 -1.27 7.35 27.94
C THR A 677 -0.63 8.56 28.63
N LEU A 678 -1.04 9.76 28.22
CA LEU A 678 -0.69 11.03 28.87
C LEU A 678 -1.83 11.63 29.70
N SER A 679 -3.02 11.02 29.67
CA SER A 679 -4.17 11.42 30.50
C SER A 679 -4.22 10.60 31.80
N ILE A 680 -4.35 11.30 32.92
CA ILE A 680 -4.48 10.67 34.24
C ILE A 680 -5.86 10.02 34.38
N GLU A 681 -6.90 10.65 33.84
CA GLU A 681 -8.27 10.16 33.96
C GLU A 681 -8.52 8.92 33.09
N GLN A 682 -7.93 8.86 31.90
CA GLN A 682 -7.91 7.64 31.08
C GLN A 682 -7.18 6.50 31.79
N LEU A 683 -6.00 6.77 32.35
CA LEU A 683 -5.21 5.76 33.06
C LEU A 683 -5.99 5.15 34.23
N LYS A 684 -6.59 5.99 35.09
CA LYS A 684 -7.39 5.53 36.23
C LYS A 684 -8.56 4.66 35.78
N TYR A 685 -9.27 5.08 34.73
CA TYR A 685 -10.40 4.32 34.19
C TYR A 685 -9.96 2.97 33.64
N ALA A 686 -8.91 2.95 32.83
CA ALA A 686 -8.37 1.75 32.21
C ALA A 686 -7.91 0.73 33.27
N GLN A 687 -7.19 1.18 34.31
CA GLN A 687 -6.77 0.33 35.43
C GLN A 687 -7.96 -0.26 36.18
N ALA A 688 -9.01 0.51 36.43
CA ALA A 688 -10.22 0.02 37.08
C ALA A 688 -10.93 -1.05 36.22
N LYS A 689 -11.03 -0.83 34.91
CA LYS A 689 -11.65 -1.79 33.98
C LYS A 689 -10.87 -3.08 33.81
N VAL A 690 -9.55 -3.02 33.76
CA VAL A 690 -8.70 -4.22 33.72
C VAL A 690 -8.82 -5.04 35.00
N LYS A 691 -8.89 -4.38 36.16
CA LYS A 691 -9.11 -5.04 37.44
C LYS A 691 -10.49 -5.71 37.50
N GLU A 692 -11.54 -5.01 37.04
CA GLU A 692 -12.89 -5.58 36.91
C GLU A 692 -12.90 -6.82 36.01
N ALA A 693 -12.10 -6.81 34.94
CA ALA A 693 -11.95 -7.94 34.02
C ALA A 693 -11.06 -9.09 34.54
N GLY A 694 -10.32 -8.89 35.65
CA GLY A 694 -9.39 -9.88 36.21
C GLY A 694 -8.15 -10.15 35.35
N LEU A 695 -7.67 -9.15 34.60
CA LEU A 695 -6.57 -9.29 33.62
C LEU A 695 -5.28 -8.55 34.01
N GLU A 696 -5.21 -8.04 35.24
CA GLU A 696 -4.12 -7.22 35.77
C GLU A 696 -2.74 -7.90 35.79
N ASP A 697 -2.70 -9.25 35.76
CA ASP A 697 -1.45 -10.01 35.67
C ASP A 697 -0.79 -9.92 34.27
N ASN A 698 -1.56 -9.62 33.24
CA ASN A 698 -1.10 -9.60 31.85
C ASN A 698 -1.17 -8.21 31.19
N ILE A 699 -1.88 -7.25 31.80
CA ILE A 699 -2.03 -5.89 31.28
C ILE A 699 -1.39 -4.88 32.24
N LYS A 700 -0.45 -4.10 31.73
CA LYS A 700 0.18 -2.98 32.41
C LYS A 700 -0.22 -1.66 31.74
N PHE A 701 -0.60 -0.66 32.52
CA PHE A 701 -0.80 0.71 32.02
C PHE A 701 0.14 1.70 32.68
N GLU A 702 0.67 2.63 31.89
CA GLU A 702 1.62 3.65 32.36
C GLU A 702 1.24 5.07 31.90
N LEU A 703 1.46 6.05 32.79
CA LEU A 703 1.43 7.47 32.42
C LEU A 703 2.79 7.84 31.81
N CYS A 704 2.95 7.63 30.51
CA CYS A 704 4.23 7.74 29.83
C CYS A 704 4.09 8.39 28.44
N ASP A 705 5.02 9.27 28.10
CA ASP A 705 5.19 9.74 26.72
C ASP A 705 6.00 8.69 25.94
N TYR A 706 5.60 8.36 24.71
CA TYR A 706 6.29 7.37 23.90
C TYR A 706 7.78 7.66 23.69
N ARG A 707 8.18 8.95 23.74
CA ARG A 707 9.58 9.41 23.63
C ARG A 707 10.43 9.05 24.84
N GLN A 708 9.82 8.55 25.90
CA GLN A 708 10.48 8.15 27.15
C GLN A 708 10.56 6.62 27.29
N LEU A 709 10.05 5.87 26.32
CA LEU A 709 10.21 4.41 26.29
C LEU A 709 11.69 4.05 26.19
N SER A 710 12.09 2.98 26.88
CA SER A 710 13.47 2.50 26.85
C SER A 710 13.75 1.72 25.58
N ASP A 711 14.83 2.07 24.87
CA ASP A 711 15.29 1.31 23.71
C ASP A 711 15.78 -0.12 24.03
N ALA A 712 15.98 -0.44 25.32
CA ALA A 712 16.44 -1.74 25.78
C ALA A 712 15.34 -2.81 25.75
N HIS A 713 14.07 -2.40 25.82
CA HIS A 713 12.92 -3.30 25.80
C HIS A 713 12.28 -3.29 24.41
N LYS A 714 11.93 -4.47 23.89
CA LYS A 714 11.34 -4.64 22.56
C LYS A 714 9.96 -5.26 22.68
N TYR A 715 9.07 -4.83 21.81
CA TYR A 715 7.71 -5.34 21.69
C TYR A 715 7.53 -6.08 20.37
N ASP A 716 6.89 -7.24 20.42
CA ASP A 716 6.59 -8.01 19.22
C ASP A 716 5.54 -7.30 18.38
N ARG A 717 4.62 -6.57 19.01
CA ARG A 717 3.54 -5.84 18.33
C ARG A 717 3.40 -4.45 18.88
N ILE A 718 3.22 -3.47 18.00
CA ILE A 718 2.84 -2.11 18.37
C ILE A 718 1.49 -1.80 17.74
N ILE A 719 0.57 -1.22 18.50
CA ILE A 719 -0.69 -0.69 17.99
C ILE A 719 -0.81 0.78 18.42
N SER A 720 -1.21 1.66 17.51
CA SER A 720 -1.43 3.08 17.79
C SER A 720 -2.69 3.52 17.07
N CYS A 721 -3.73 3.91 17.81
CA CYS A 721 -5.01 4.30 17.24
C CYS A 721 -5.25 5.80 17.44
N GLU A 722 -5.32 6.55 16.34
CA GLU A 722 -5.63 7.99 16.30
C GLU A 722 -4.81 8.85 17.28
N MET A 723 -3.53 8.48 17.43
CA MET A 723 -2.58 9.16 18.31
C MET A 723 -1.68 10.14 17.53
N ILE A 724 -1.33 9.81 16.27
CA ILE A 724 -0.32 10.54 15.49
C ILE A 724 -0.74 11.97 15.14
N GLU A 725 -2.05 12.23 15.16
CA GLU A 725 -2.70 13.53 15.04
C GLU A 725 -2.23 14.50 16.14
N HIS A 726 -1.74 13.99 17.27
CA HIS A 726 -1.19 14.75 18.39
C HIS A 726 0.35 14.87 18.36
N VAL A 727 1.03 14.29 17.37
CA VAL A 727 2.49 14.34 17.26
C VAL A 727 2.96 15.66 16.63
N GLY A 728 2.27 16.14 15.61
CA GLY A 728 2.68 17.33 14.84
C GLY A 728 3.66 17.02 13.71
N HIS A 729 3.68 17.89 12.70
CA HIS A 729 4.43 17.68 11.45
C HIS A 729 5.94 17.51 11.68
N GLU A 730 6.50 18.29 12.60
CA GLU A 730 7.93 18.40 12.89
C GLU A 730 8.49 17.17 13.62
N PHE A 731 7.62 16.37 14.24
CA PHE A 731 8.01 15.24 15.09
C PHE A 731 7.66 13.88 14.49
N MET A 732 7.17 13.82 13.25
CA MET A 732 6.76 12.59 12.57
C MET A 732 7.92 11.58 12.47
N GLU A 733 9.09 12.01 12.00
CA GLU A 733 10.30 11.17 11.92
C GLU A 733 10.72 10.68 13.31
N THR A 734 10.56 11.53 14.33
CA THR A 734 10.88 11.18 15.71
C THR A 734 9.93 10.11 16.23
N PHE A 735 8.62 10.26 16.00
CA PHE A 735 7.61 9.25 16.36
C PHE A 735 7.95 7.89 15.78
N PHE A 736 8.13 7.83 14.46
CA PHE A 736 8.43 6.57 13.80
C PHE A 736 9.79 5.98 14.20
N SER A 737 10.80 6.81 14.45
CA SER A 737 12.10 6.33 14.96
C SER A 737 11.97 5.65 16.33
N HIS A 738 11.10 6.16 17.22
CA HIS A 738 10.85 5.51 18.52
C HIS A 738 10.03 4.24 18.38
N CYS A 739 9.02 4.21 17.49
CA CYS A 739 8.29 2.97 17.19
C CYS A 739 9.25 1.89 16.66
N GLU A 740 10.14 2.25 15.74
CA GLU A 740 11.17 1.35 15.22
C GLU A 740 12.15 0.89 16.29
N ALA A 741 12.57 1.79 17.18
CA ALA A 741 13.43 1.42 18.29
C ALA A 741 12.72 0.48 19.28
N ALA A 742 11.41 0.61 19.47
CA ALA A 742 10.64 -0.26 20.37
C ALA A 742 10.24 -1.61 19.72
N LEU A 743 10.27 -1.73 18.40
CA LEU A 743 9.78 -2.92 17.68
C LEU A 743 10.82 -4.07 17.67
N ALA A 744 10.38 -5.31 17.89
CA ALA A 744 11.21 -6.51 17.75
C ALA A 744 11.64 -6.76 16.29
N GLU A 745 12.56 -7.70 16.06
CA GLU A 745 13.06 -8.03 14.70
C GLU A 745 11.96 -8.60 13.79
N ASP A 746 11.08 -9.44 14.32
CA ASP A 746 9.91 -9.98 13.64
C ASP A 746 8.63 -9.18 13.93
N GLY A 747 8.77 -7.96 14.43
CA GLY A 747 7.64 -7.16 14.90
C GLY A 747 6.73 -6.62 13.81
N ILE A 748 5.47 -6.38 14.19
CA ILE A 748 4.44 -5.71 13.37
C ILE A 748 3.97 -4.44 14.08
N PHE A 749 3.85 -3.34 13.34
CA PHE A 749 3.27 -2.09 13.83
C PHE A 749 1.99 -1.76 13.07
N VAL A 750 0.87 -1.63 13.78
CA VAL A 750 -0.43 -1.20 13.24
C VAL A 750 -0.72 0.23 13.66
N LEU A 751 -0.98 1.10 12.69
CA LEU A 751 -1.30 2.51 12.91
C LEU A 751 -2.68 2.82 12.32
N GLN A 752 -3.60 3.33 13.13
CA GLN A 752 -4.84 3.98 12.67
C GLN A 752 -4.70 5.49 12.81
N PHE A 753 -5.10 6.28 11.80
CA PHE A 753 -5.05 7.74 11.88
C PHE A 753 -5.98 8.44 10.89
N ILE A 754 -6.56 9.55 11.34
CA ILE A 754 -7.28 10.51 10.53
C ILE A 754 -6.29 11.24 9.63
N SER A 755 -6.66 11.39 8.37
CA SER A 755 -5.82 11.98 7.33
C SER A 755 -6.52 13.12 6.60
N ILE A 756 -5.69 13.98 6.02
CA ILE A 756 -6.12 14.99 5.04
C ILE A 756 -5.47 14.69 3.68
N PRO A 757 -6.17 14.95 2.55
CA PRO A 757 -5.58 14.80 1.21
C PRO A 757 -4.25 15.55 1.06
N GLU A 758 -3.30 14.94 0.33
CA GLU A 758 -1.93 15.47 0.18
C GLU A 758 -1.92 16.90 -0.39
N GLU A 759 -2.77 17.17 -1.38
CA GLU A 759 -2.90 18.49 -1.99
C GLU A 759 -3.27 19.61 -0.99
N ARG A 760 -3.96 19.25 0.10
CA ARG A 760 -4.39 20.18 1.16
C ARG A 760 -3.46 20.18 2.36
N TYR A 761 -2.58 19.19 2.48
CA TYR A 761 -1.75 18.99 3.67
C TYR A 761 -0.87 20.20 4.01
N ASN A 762 -0.19 20.76 3.00
CA ASN A 762 0.70 21.91 3.22
C ASN A 762 -0.07 23.17 3.66
N GLU A 763 -1.25 23.42 3.11
CA GLU A 763 -2.09 24.54 3.54
C GLU A 763 -2.61 24.30 4.96
N TYR A 764 -3.11 23.09 5.23
CA TYR A 764 -3.68 22.72 6.53
C TYR A 764 -2.68 22.80 7.68
N ARG A 765 -1.44 22.31 7.50
CA ARG A 765 -0.43 22.32 8.57
C ARG A 765 0.04 23.73 8.94
N LEU A 766 -0.07 24.69 8.02
CA LEU A 766 0.39 26.08 8.22
C LEU A 766 -0.69 27.01 8.79
N ASN A 767 -1.96 26.62 8.69
CA ASN A 767 -3.10 27.45 9.12
C ASN A 767 -3.78 26.89 10.38
N SER A 768 -4.50 27.76 11.09
CA SER A 768 -5.38 27.37 12.19
C SER A 768 -6.81 27.27 11.71
N ASP A 769 -7.55 26.28 12.21
CA ASP A 769 -8.97 26.02 11.89
C ASP A 769 -9.79 25.83 13.17
N PHE A 770 -11.09 25.57 13.01
CA PHE A 770 -11.99 25.34 14.15
C PHE A 770 -11.48 24.24 15.09
N ILE A 771 -10.96 23.14 14.52
CA ILE A 771 -10.46 22.00 15.30
C ILE A 771 -9.28 22.42 16.17
N LYS A 772 -8.26 23.06 15.60
CA LYS A 772 -7.06 23.49 16.35
C LYS A 772 -7.33 24.59 17.38
N GLU A 773 -8.38 25.39 17.18
CA GLU A 773 -8.71 26.47 18.12
C GLU A 773 -9.63 26.04 19.25
N TYR A 774 -10.63 25.21 18.98
CA TYR A 774 -11.72 24.90 19.93
C TYR A 774 -11.67 23.48 20.49
N ILE A 775 -11.21 22.49 19.71
CA ILE A 775 -11.36 21.06 20.07
C ILE A 775 -10.02 20.42 20.43
N PHE A 776 -9.06 20.43 19.50
CA PHE A 776 -7.74 19.79 19.62
C PHE A 776 -6.58 20.79 19.42
N PRO A 777 -6.25 21.62 20.42
CA PRO A 777 -5.09 22.51 20.36
C PRO A 777 -3.79 21.76 20.08
N GLY A 778 -3.08 22.15 19.02
CA GLY A 778 -1.82 21.51 18.60
C GLY A 778 -2.01 20.26 17.74
N GLY A 779 -3.26 19.86 17.43
CA GLY A 779 -3.55 18.78 16.50
C GLY A 779 -3.05 19.09 15.08
N CYS A 780 -2.55 18.06 14.39
CA CYS A 780 -2.12 18.14 13.00
C CYS A 780 -2.38 16.81 12.31
N LEU A 781 -3.45 16.75 11.52
CA LEU A 781 -3.74 15.63 10.63
C LEU A 781 -2.63 15.47 9.58
N PRO A 782 -1.97 14.31 9.48
CA PRO A 782 -1.04 14.03 8.40
C PRO A 782 -1.76 13.67 7.10
N SER A 783 -1.02 13.65 5.99
CA SER A 783 -1.45 12.94 4.78
C SER A 783 -0.89 11.52 4.76
N LEU A 784 -1.52 10.64 3.97
CA LEU A 784 -1.00 9.28 3.75
C LEU A 784 0.44 9.32 3.20
N ALA A 785 0.71 10.16 2.20
CA ALA A 785 2.05 10.28 1.62
C ALA A 785 3.10 10.75 2.64
N ARG A 786 2.72 11.66 3.57
CA ARG A 786 3.59 12.09 4.66
C ARG A 786 3.94 10.95 5.61
N VAL A 787 2.95 10.14 6.00
CA VAL A 787 3.13 8.97 6.88
C VAL A 787 3.99 7.92 6.20
N THR A 788 3.68 7.55 4.95
CA THR A 788 4.45 6.55 4.21
C THR A 788 5.88 7.00 4.00
N SER A 789 6.11 8.28 3.69
CA SER A 789 7.46 8.85 3.51
C SER A 789 8.28 8.82 4.81
N ALA A 790 7.66 9.15 5.95
CA ALA A 790 8.34 9.12 7.24
C ALA A 790 8.81 7.71 7.63
N MET A 791 8.04 6.68 7.26
CA MET A 791 8.33 5.27 7.55
C MET A 791 9.20 4.56 6.51
N ALA A 792 9.25 5.05 5.27
CA ALA A 792 9.80 4.32 4.13
C ALA A 792 11.29 3.95 4.27
N SER A 793 12.04 4.65 5.13
CA SER A 793 13.45 4.33 5.38
C SER A 793 13.66 3.12 6.29
N SER A 794 12.67 2.74 7.10
CA SER A 794 12.87 1.81 8.22
C SER A 794 11.95 0.58 8.19
N SER A 795 10.81 0.67 7.49
CA SER A 795 9.79 -0.38 7.43
C SER A 795 9.20 -0.57 6.04
N ASN A 796 8.65 -1.76 5.81
CA ASN A 796 7.77 -2.07 4.69
C ASN A 796 6.31 -1.80 5.08
N ILE A 797 5.48 -1.48 4.09
CA ILE A 797 4.02 -1.37 4.26
C ILE A 797 3.41 -2.66 3.76
N GLU A 798 2.71 -3.40 4.61
CA GLU A 798 2.13 -4.70 4.27
C GLU A 798 0.64 -4.59 3.89
N ASN A 799 -0.06 -3.63 4.48
CA ASN A 799 -1.46 -3.35 4.20
C ASN A 799 -1.81 -1.89 4.49
N VAL A 800 -2.70 -1.31 3.67
CA VAL A 800 -3.35 -0.02 3.92
C VAL A 800 -4.83 -0.19 3.67
N GLU A 801 -5.66 0.41 4.50
CA GLU A 801 -7.11 0.43 4.34
C GLU A 801 -7.69 1.77 4.78
N ASN A 802 -8.50 2.40 3.92
CA ASN A 802 -9.26 3.60 4.26
C ASN A 802 -10.60 3.19 4.89
N ILE A 803 -10.78 3.52 6.16
CA ILE A 803 -12.02 3.32 6.94
C ILE A 803 -12.78 4.62 7.15
N GLY A 804 -12.35 5.73 6.52
CA GLY A 804 -12.92 7.08 6.74
C GLY A 804 -14.43 7.19 6.49
N ILE A 805 -14.98 6.35 5.61
CA ILE A 805 -16.43 6.30 5.34
C ILE A 805 -17.25 5.97 6.60
N HIS A 806 -16.69 5.16 7.52
CA HIS A 806 -17.35 4.75 8.76
C HIS A 806 -17.29 5.83 9.85
N TYR A 807 -16.35 6.77 9.75
CA TYR A 807 -16.21 7.85 10.72
C TYR A 807 -17.41 8.81 10.66
N TYR A 808 -17.97 9.03 9.45
CA TYR A 808 -19.23 9.77 9.31
C TYR A 808 -20.34 9.20 10.21
N GLN A 809 -20.60 7.89 10.11
CA GLN A 809 -21.64 7.22 10.88
C GLN A 809 -21.32 7.23 12.39
N THR A 810 -20.05 7.07 12.76
CA THR A 810 -19.57 7.21 14.14
C THR A 810 -19.96 8.57 14.73
N LEU A 811 -19.66 9.66 14.00
CA LEU A 811 -19.98 11.03 14.42
C LEU A 811 -21.50 11.30 14.47
N ARG A 812 -22.28 10.68 13.59
CA ARG A 812 -23.75 10.75 13.67
C ARG A 812 -24.29 10.09 14.93
N CYS A 813 -23.75 8.92 15.30
CA CYS A 813 -24.11 8.24 16.55
C CYS A 813 -23.74 9.08 17.77
N TRP A 814 -22.52 9.61 17.82
CA TRP A 814 -22.08 10.48 18.92
C TRP A 814 -22.93 11.73 19.05
N ARG A 815 -23.21 12.44 17.95
CA ARG A 815 -24.08 13.62 17.98
C ARG A 815 -25.46 13.28 18.52
N LYS A 816 -26.06 12.19 18.03
CA LYS A 816 -27.38 11.75 18.48
C LYS A 816 -27.38 11.51 19.99
N ASN A 817 -26.47 10.67 20.48
CA ASN A 817 -26.38 10.34 21.90
C ASN A 817 -26.11 11.58 22.76
N PHE A 818 -25.22 12.48 22.30
CA PHE A 818 -24.90 13.73 22.99
C PHE A 818 -26.12 14.63 23.14
N LEU A 819 -26.91 14.82 22.07
CA LEU A 819 -28.10 15.67 22.10
C LEU A 819 -29.25 15.03 22.89
N GLU A 820 -29.44 13.72 22.81
CA GLU A 820 -30.41 12.99 23.64
C GLU A 820 -30.08 13.11 25.13
N ASN A 821 -28.80 13.18 25.49
CA ASN A 821 -28.33 13.36 26.86
C ASN A 821 -28.05 14.83 27.26
N LYS A 822 -28.48 15.81 26.46
CA LYS A 822 -28.22 17.24 26.69
C LYS A 822 -28.51 17.69 28.13
N MET A 823 -29.64 17.28 28.71
CA MET A 823 -30.01 17.67 30.08
C MET A 823 -29.03 17.13 31.14
N GLN A 824 -28.52 15.91 30.94
CA GLN A 824 -27.52 15.32 31.84
C GLN A 824 -26.18 16.04 31.71
N ILE A 825 -25.78 16.38 30.48
CA ILE A 825 -24.57 17.16 30.20
C ILE A 825 -24.64 18.53 30.89
N MET A 826 -25.79 19.21 30.83
CA MET A 826 -25.97 20.48 31.53
C MET A 826 -25.91 20.32 33.06
N ALA A 827 -26.41 19.21 33.59
CA ALA A 827 -26.32 18.91 35.02
C ALA A 827 -24.88 18.67 35.49
N LEU A 828 -23.97 18.25 34.61
CA LEU A 828 -22.52 18.17 34.87
C LEU A 828 -21.82 19.53 34.87
N GLY A 829 -22.53 20.63 34.55
CA GLY A 829 -22.01 22.00 34.58
C GLY A 829 -21.56 22.56 33.22
N PHE A 830 -21.85 21.86 32.12
CA PHE A 830 -21.57 22.35 30.77
C PHE A 830 -22.73 23.20 30.23
N ASP A 831 -22.42 24.40 29.73
CA ASP A 831 -23.44 25.35 29.28
C ASP A 831 -23.91 25.11 27.83
N ASP A 832 -24.91 25.88 27.39
CA ASP A 832 -25.41 25.81 26.02
C ASP A 832 -24.36 26.21 24.97
N GLN A 833 -23.37 27.04 25.32
CA GLN A 833 -22.28 27.38 24.41
C GLN A 833 -21.41 26.17 24.15
N PHE A 834 -21.00 25.45 25.20
CA PHE A 834 -20.28 24.19 25.10
C PHE A 834 -21.02 23.17 24.23
N ILE A 835 -22.33 23.02 24.46
CA ILE A 835 -23.16 22.09 23.68
C ILE A 835 -23.17 22.46 22.19
N ARG A 836 -23.32 23.74 21.83
CA ARG A 836 -23.25 24.18 20.43
C ARG A 836 -21.84 24.00 19.83
N THR A 837 -20.78 24.19 20.61
CA THR A 837 -19.40 23.91 20.16
C THR A 837 -19.21 22.44 19.80
N TRP A 838 -19.73 21.52 20.62
CA TRP A 838 -19.64 20.09 20.35
C TRP A 838 -20.57 19.65 19.21
N GLU A 839 -21.77 20.21 19.11
CA GLU A 839 -22.65 19.99 17.97
C GLU A 839 -21.98 20.42 16.65
N TYR A 840 -21.34 21.60 16.65
CA TYR A 840 -20.58 22.08 15.49
C TYR A 840 -19.42 21.15 15.16
N TYR A 841 -18.67 20.68 16.18
CA TYR A 841 -17.59 19.72 15.99
C TYR A 841 -18.05 18.44 15.28
N PHE A 842 -19.13 17.81 15.77
CA PHE A 842 -19.63 16.58 15.17
C PHE A 842 -20.04 16.77 13.71
N ASP A 843 -20.80 17.82 13.39
CA ASP A 843 -21.26 18.08 12.02
C ASP A 843 -20.12 18.54 11.10
N TYR A 844 -19.17 19.32 11.61
CA TYR A 844 -17.97 19.76 10.89
C TYR A 844 -17.12 18.57 10.44
N CYS A 845 -16.79 17.67 11.36
CA CYS A 845 -16.04 16.46 11.04
C CYS A 845 -16.87 15.50 10.16
N ALA A 846 -18.17 15.33 10.44
CA ALA A 846 -19.04 14.46 9.65
C ALA A 846 -19.12 14.93 8.19
N GLY A 847 -19.21 16.25 7.97
CA GLY A 847 -19.12 16.84 6.64
C GLY A 847 -17.78 16.55 5.96
N GLY A 848 -16.67 16.65 6.69
CA GLY A 848 -15.34 16.30 6.18
C GLY A 848 -15.23 14.87 5.67
N PHE A 849 -15.65 13.89 6.49
CA PHE A 849 -15.61 12.47 6.12
C PHE A 849 -16.63 12.10 5.04
N LYS A 850 -17.88 12.60 5.13
CA LYS A 850 -18.92 12.32 4.13
C LYS A 850 -18.57 12.83 2.74
N THR A 851 -17.74 13.87 2.67
CA THR A 851 -17.27 14.49 1.42
C THR A 851 -15.91 13.98 0.97
N LEU A 852 -15.34 12.98 1.66
CA LEU A 852 -14.00 12.42 1.38
C LEU A 852 -12.87 13.45 1.45
N THR A 853 -13.11 14.58 2.11
CA THR A 853 -12.07 15.60 2.36
C THR A 853 -11.25 15.33 3.62
N LEU A 854 -11.69 14.35 4.40
CA LEU A 854 -10.94 13.65 5.43
C LEU A 854 -11.01 12.15 5.13
N GLY A 855 -9.92 11.44 5.41
CA GLY A 855 -9.87 9.97 5.41
C GLY A 855 -9.48 9.46 6.80
N ASP A 856 -9.55 8.17 7.01
CA ASP A 856 -9.01 7.51 8.20
C ASP A 856 -8.39 6.18 7.77
N TYR A 857 -7.11 5.99 8.05
CA TYR A 857 -6.34 4.87 7.51
C TYR A 857 -5.88 3.94 8.60
N GLN A 858 -6.10 2.64 8.41
CA GLN A 858 -5.37 1.59 9.10
C GLN A 858 -4.20 1.12 8.22
N ILE A 859 -2.98 1.21 8.73
CA ILE A 859 -1.75 0.78 8.05
C ILE A 859 -1.03 -0.27 8.88
N VAL A 860 -0.55 -1.31 8.21
CA VAL A 860 0.34 -2.33 8.80
C VAL A 860 1.75 -2.15 8.27
N PHE A 861 2.70 -1.98 9.18
CA PHE A 861 4.13 -1.93 8.91
C PHE A 861 4.84 -3.17 9.43
N SER A 862 5.92 -3.54 8.75
CA SER A 862 6.82 -4.61 9.17
C SER A 862 8.28 -4.23 8.93
N ARG A 863 9.20 -4.88 9.66
CA ARG A 863 10.62 -4.78 9.33
C ARG A 863 10.91 -5.31 7.92
N PRO A 864 11.85 -4.70 7.18
CA PRO A 864 12.30 -5.22 5.90
C PRO A 864 12.73 -6.68 6.04
N GLY A 865 12.22 -7.57 5.18
CA GLY A 865 12.61 -8.98 5.22
C GLY A 865 11.96 -9.81 6.34
N ASN A 866 10.88 -9.35 6.99
CA ASN A 866 10.21 -10.06 8.10
C ASN A 866 9.49 -11.36 7.66
N THR A 867 10.27 -12.36 7.29
CA THR A 867 9.81 -13.69 6.88
C THR A 867 9.25 -14.51 8.03
N ALA A 868 9.55 -14.18 9.29
CA ALA A 868 8.97 -14.86 10.45
C ALA A 868 7.48 -14.54 10.61
N ALA A 869 7.08 -13.28 10.44
CA ALA A 869 5.68 -12.86 10.53
C ALA A 869 4.88 -13.13 9.23
N PHE A 870 5.55 -13.14 8.08
CA PHE A 870 4.91 -13.20 6.76
C PHE A 870 5.30 -14.42 5.92
N GLY A 871 6.08 -15.37 6.44
CA GLY A 871 6.54 -16.54 5.67
C GLY A 871 5.43 -17.50 5.23
N ASN A 872 4.22 -17.35 5.76
CA ASN A 872 3.03 -18.03 5.25
C ASN A 872 2.38 -17.20 4.11
N PRO A 873 2.47 -17.64 2.84
CA PRO A 873 1.95 -16.90 1.69
C PRO A 873 0.40 -16.80 1.65
N PHE A 874 -0.32 -17.63 2.41
CA PHE A 874 -1.79 -17.72 2.36
C PHE A 874 -2.49 -16.84 3.38
N GLN A 875 -1.75 -16.23 4.29
CA GLN A 875 -2.34 -15.38 5.32
C GLN A 875 -2.41 -13.93 4.81
N SER A 876 -3.58 -13.52 4.33
CA SER A 876 -3.86 -12.12 4.00
C SER A 876 -4.22 -11.32 5.26
N PHE A 877 -4.24 -9.99 5.12
CA PHE A 877 -4.80 -9.14 6.16
C PHE A 877 -6.32 -9.11 6.05
N PRO A 878 -7.05 -9.07 7.17
CA PRO A 878 -8.48 -8.80 7.12
C PRO A 878 -8.69 -7.39 6.58
N SER A 879 -9.79 -7.22 5.84
CA SER A 879 -10.23 -5.91 5.35
C SER A 879 -11.64 -5.63 5.85
N ALA A 880 -11.84 -4.44 6.40
CA ALA A 880 -13.15 -3.87 6.72
C ALA A 880 -14.11 -3.93 5.52
N LEU A 881 -13.61 -3.73 4.30
CA LEU A 881 -14.39 -3.65 3.07
C LEU A 881 -14.84 -5.01 2.51
N THR A 882 -14.35 -6.15 3.03
CA THR A 882 -14.52 -7.46 2.38
C THR A 882 -15.88 -8.15 2.57
N LYS A 883 -16.85 -7.57 3.31
CA LYS A 883 -18.15 -8.24 3.52
C LYS A 883 -19.42 -7.40 3.46
N GLN A 884 -19.38 -6.06 3.41
CA GLN A 884 -20.65 -5.31 3.51
C GLN A 884 -20.86 -4.06 2.66
N GLU A 885 -19.97 -3.75 1.72
CA GLU A 885 -20.16 -2.62 0.80
C GLU A 885 -20.09 -3.05 -0.67
N TYR A 886 -20.60 -4.25 -0.98
CA TYR A 886 -20.77 -4.75 -2.35
C TYR A 886 -22.21 -4.61 -2.88
N ARG A 887 -22.96 -3.60 -2.40
CA ARG A 887 -24.29 -3.25 -2.91
C ARG A 887 -24.52 -1.75 -3.01
#